data_AF-A0A3P8RZ72-F1
#
_entry.id   AF-A0A3P8RZ72-F1
#
_cell.length_a   1.000
_cell.length_b   1.000
_cell.length_c   1.000
_cell.angle_alpha   90.00
_cell.angle_beta   90.00
_cell.angle_gamma   90.00
#
_symmetry.space_group_name_H-M   'P 1'
#
loop_
_entity.id
_entity.type
_entity.pdbx_description
1 polymer ?
#
loop_
_entity_poly.entity_id
_entity_poly.type
_entity_poly.pdbx_seq_one_letter_code
_entity_poly.pdbx_strand_id
1 'polypeptide(L)'
;MELAYVCEWEKRPKSTHCPSIPLVCSWSCRNLVAFSTDLKNDDDDKDVSHMIHIIDTEHPWDVYSINSGHTEVISCLEWDQSGSRLLSADGDGQIKCWSMSDHLVNSWESVLSSSVDGDPIVALSWLHNGVKLALHVEMSGSTNFGEKFSRVKFSPSLTLFGGKPMEGWLAVTVSGLVTVSLLKPGGALLTASESLCRLRGRVALADIAFTGGGNIVVAATDGSSSSPVQFYKVVVSVVSEKCRIDTELLPSLFLRCTTDPLRREKYPAVTHLKFLTRENSEQVLLCASNQSGSIVECWSLRKEGLPVNNIFQHRSPVVGEKQPTILKWRILTTTNDLERVSAVALPKLPISISNTDLKVASDTKFCPGLGLALAFHDGSIQILHRLSLHTMGVFYGSSSSAQRPGDESTIKRQRAAGPALHFKALQFSWTSLALAGVDNHGKLHMLRVSPSMGQVLEMNTTLRHLLFLLEYCMVTGYDWWDVLLHVQPSMVHNLVEKLHEEYMRQNQALQQVLATRIVAVKASLCKLSTATAARACDFHAKLLLIAISATLKSLLRPHVLNTPDKSPGDRLTEICAKNTDTDIDKVMINLKTEEFVLDGPPLQSLQQLIQWVGDFVLYLLANLPNQGSMVRPGFGFMRDGASLGMLREMLVMIRIWGLLKPGCLPTFTATSDSQDNMQLLFRLLTKLWLCSRDDGPPQDPDESLIDECCLLPSQLLVPSMDWLPVNDGVIVKLQGKHPLRLQFGKASSLPGAGSTAPLEVFTRSPGSQKMDNLRCIHMGVCPTEESKACTRCGCVTMLRSPNKTNAMKQWEQRWIKNCLCGGLWRRIPPTLT
;
A
#
# COMPACT_ATOMS: atom_id res chain seq x y z
N MET A 1 -4.54 -6.92 -20.54
CA MET A 1 -3.40 -6.49 -19.71
C MET A 1 -2.52 -5.60 -20.56
N GLU A 2 -1.93 -4.56 -19.99
CA GLU A 2 -1.10 -3.60 -20.73
C GLU A 2 0.19 -3.32 -19.97
N LEU A 3 1.31 -3.16 -20.67
CA LEU A 3 2.58 -2.82 -20.05
C LEU A 3 2.57 -1.34 -19.62
N ALA A 4 2.77 -1.06 -18.33
CA ALA A 4 2.87 0.29 -17.80
C ALA A 4 4.29 0.84 -17.92
N TYR A 5 5.26 0.11 -17.39
CA TYR A 5 6.69 0.44 -17.53
C TYR A 5 7.58 -0.79 -17.42
N VAL A 6 8.80 -0.65 -17.92
CA VAL A 6 9.92 -1.57 -17.69
C VAL A 6 11.04 -0.78 -17.05
N CYS A 7 11.58 -1.29 -15.94
CA CYS A 7 12.78 -0.76 -15.31
C CYS A 7 13.94 -1.74 -15.51
N GLU A 8 15.06 -1.24 -16.05
CA GLU A 8 16.23 -2.05 -16.39
C GLU A 8 17.50 -1.56 -15.69
N TRP A 9 18.44 -2.49 -15.50
CA TRP A 9 19.77 -2.20 -14.98
C TRP A 9 20.62 -1.50 -16.04
N GLU A 10 21.46 -0.57 -15.60
CA GLU A 10 22.52 -0.03 -16.44
C GLU A 10 23.56 -1.12 -16.73
N LYS A 11 23.94 -1.26 -18.01
CA LYS A 11 25.00 -2.19 -18.40
C LYS A 11 26.35 -1.64 -17.90
N ARG A 12 26.91 -2.24 -16.86
CA ARG A 12 28.25 -1.92 -16.37
C ARG A 12 29.26 -2.93 -16.89
N PRO A 13 30.44 -2.50 -17.38
CA PRO A 13 31.44 -3.41 -17.96
C PRO A 13 32.13 -4.35 -16.97
N LYS A 14 32.03 -4.11 -15.66
CA LYS A 14 32.82 -4.80 -14.60
C LYS A 14 31.98 -5.58 -13.58
N SER A 15 30.66 -5.41 -13.63
CA SER A 15 29.74 -5.97 -12.64
C SER A 15 28.37 -6.12 -13.29
N THR A 16 27.84 -7.34 -13.33
CA THR A 16 26.58 -7.61 -14.03
C THR A 16 25.57 -8.23 -13.08
N HIS A 17 24.43 -7.54 -12.89
CA HIS A 17 23.26 -8.13 -12.26
C HIS A 17 22.70 -9.21 -13.17
N CYS A 18 22.63 -10.43 -12.65
CA CYS A 18 22.05 -11.58 -13.31
C CYS A 18 20.85 -12.08 -12.49
N PRO A 19 19.76 -12.55 -13.10
CA PRO A 19 18.66 -13.13 -12.34
C PRO A 19 19.13 -14.38 -11.58
N SER A 20 18.81 -14.44 -10.29
CA SER A 20 19.06 -15.60 -9.44
C SER A 20 18.30 -16.83 -9.92
N ILE A 21 18.77 -18.02 -9.56
CA ILE A 21 18.08 -19.29 -9.84
C ILE A 21 17.97 -20.07 -8.52
N PRO A 22 16.81 -20.06 -7.84
CA PRO A 22 15.54 -19.45 -8.26
C PRO A 22 15.55 -17.92 -8.18
N LEU A 23 14.69 -17.30 -9.00
CA LEU A 23 14.38 -15.88 -8.91
C LEU A 23 13.11 -15.72 -8.08
N VAL A 24 13.15 -14.89 -7.04
CA VAL A 24 12.00 -14.66 -6.18
C VAL A 24 11.61 -13.19 -6.15
N CYS A 25 10.30 -12.93 -6.06
CA CYS A 25 9.77 -11.60 -5.84
C CYS A 25 8.53 -11.61 -4.94
N SER A 26 8.29 -10.50 -4.24
CA SER A 26 7.17 -10.30 -3.32
C SER A 26 6.70 -8.85 -3.33
N TRP A 27 5.40 -8.63 -3.12
CA TRP A 27 4.78 -7.29 -3.16
C TRP A 27 3.96 -7.04 -1.89
N SER A 28 4.34 -5.98 -1.15
CA SER A 28 3.72 -5.55 0.11
C SER A 28 2.43 -4.74 -0.05
N CYS A 29 1.64 -4.62 1.03
CA CYS A 29 0.42 -3.82 1.07
C CYS A 29 0.68 -2.29 1.08
N ARG A 30 1.96 -1.89 1.13
CA ARG A 30 2.42 -0.49 1.06
C ARG A 30 2.99 -0.13 -0.32
N ASN A 31 2.72 -0.95 -1.34
CA ASN A 31 3.21 -0.78 -2.70
C ASN A 31 4.73 -0.76 -2.85
N LEU A 32 5.39 -1.60 -2.04
CA LEU A 32 6.80 -1.95 -2.21
C LEU A 32 6.94 -3.33 -2.87
N VAL A 33 7.78 -3.41 -3.89
CA VAL A 33 8.15 -4.67 -4.56
C VAL A 33 9.57 -5.03 -4.17
N ALA A 34 9.78 -6.26 -3.70
CA ALA A 34 11.08 -6.84 -3.42
C ALA A 34 11.39 -7.96 -4.42
N PHE A 35 12.62 -8.06 -4.89
CA PHE A 35 13.10 -9.17 -5.73
C PHE A 35 14.59 -9.43 -5.56
N SER A 36 15.05 -10.66 -5.85
CA SER A 36 16.46 -11.03 -5.76
C SER A 36 17.20 -10.91 -7.11
N THR A 37 18.49 -10.64 -7.07
CA THR A 37 19.42 -10.90 -8.20
C THR A 37 20.77 -11.37 -7.67
N ASP A 38 21.56 -12.00 -8.52
CA ASP A 38 22.95 -12.33 -8.23
C ASP A 38 23.85 -11.27 -8.90
N LEU A 39 24.75 -10.68 -8.12
CA LEU A 39 25.76 -9.74 -8.61
C LEU A 39 27.09 -10.48 -8.76
N LYS A 40 27.58 -10.55 -9.99
CA LYS A 40 28.90 -11.13 -10.30
C LYS A 40 29.92 -10.02 -10.54
N ASN A 41 31.09 -10.14 -9.91
CA ASN A 41 32.24 -9.27 -10.13
C ASN A 41 33.23 -9.95 -11.09
N ASP A 42 33.74 -9.21 -12.08
CA ASP A 42 34.60 -9.79 -13.13
C ASP A 42 36.03 -10.11 -12.64
N ASP A 43 36.44 -9.59 -11.48
CA ASP A 43 37.80 -9.79 -10.94
C ASP A 43 37.99 -11.15 -10.24
N ASP A 44 36.90 -11.84 -9.87
CA ASP A 44 36.94 -13.16 -9.23
C ASP A 44 35.63 -13.93 -9.50
N ASP A 45 35.66 -14.89 -10.45
CA ASP A 45 34.49 -15.69 -10.89
C ASP A 45 33.76 -16.45 -9.75
N LYS A 46 34.36 -16.50 -8.56
CA LYS A 46 33.82 -17.15 -7.36
C LYS A 46 33.08 -16.21 -6.40
N ASP A 47 33.18 -14.89 -6.57
CA ASP A 47 32.55 -13.92 -5.66
C ASP A 47 31.17 -13.47 -6.20
N VAL A 48 30.15 -14.26 -5.89
CA VAL A 48 28.74 -13.93 -6.21
C VAL A 48 28.07 -13.36 -4.97
N SER A 49 27.61 -12.11 -5.06
CA SER A 49 26.82 -11.49 -4.01
C SER A 49 25.32 -11.65 -4.28
N HIS A 50 24.59 -12.25 -3.36
CA HIS A 50 23.14 -12.37 -3.45
C HIS A 50 22.46 -11.08 -2.98
N MET A 51 21.80 -10.39 -3.90
CA MET A 51 21.22 -9.07 -3.68
C MET A 51 19.73 -9.14 -3.45
N ILE A 52 19.21 -8.27 -2.58
CA ILE A 52 17.78 -7.99 -2.44
C ILE A 52 17.55 -6.56 -2.93
N HIS A 53 16.61 -6.38 -3.85
CA HIS A 53 16.21 -5.08 -4.36
C HIS A 53 14.82 -4.75 -3.87
N ILE A 54 14.64 -3.55 -3.32
CA ILE A 54 13.35 -3.04 -2.85
C ILE A 54 13.06 -1.75 -3.61
N ILE A 55 11.88 -1.66 -4.21
CA ILE A 55 11.42 -0.48 -4.96
C ILE A 55 10.07 0.00 -4.44
N ASP A 56 9.85 1.30 -4.48
CA ASP A 56 8.51 1.90 -4.43
C ASP A 56 7.96 2.00 -5.87
N THR A 57 6.74 1.55 -6.09
CA THR A 57 6.15 1.54 -7.44
C THR A 57 5.92 2.93 -8.03
N GLU A 58 5.85 3.97 -7.19
CA GLU A 58 5.75 5.38 -7.58
C GLU A 58 7.10 5.95 -8.03
N HIS A 59 8.22 5.43 -7.52
CA HIS A 59 9.59 5.84 -7.85
C HIS A 59 10.46 4.64 -8.25
N PRO A 60 10.13 3.93 -9.34
CA PRO A 60 10.78 2.65 -9.69
C PRO A 60 12.27 2.78 -10.05
N TRP A 61 12.78 4.00 -10.30
CA TRP A 61 14.21 4.27 -10.50
C TRP A 61 14.99 4.37 -9.18
N ASP A 62 14.35 4.76 -8.08
CA ASP A 62 14.97 4.86 -6.74
C ASP A 62 15.02 3.47 -6.07
N VAL A 63 15.63 2.49 -6.75
CA VAL A 63 15.82 1.16 -6.20
C VAL A 63 16.81 1.18 -5.04
N TYR A 64 16.44 0.54 -3.94
CA TYR A 64 17.35 0.25 -2.85
C TYR A 64 17.86 -1.18 -2.99
N SER A 65 19.18 -1.34 -3.11
CA SER A 65 19.82 -2.63 -3.31
C SER A 65 20.65 -3.00 -2.08
N ILE A 66 20.37 -4.16 -1.52
CA ILE A 66 20.96 -4.70 -0.29
C ILE A 66 21.87 -5.85 -0.66
N ASN A 67 23.15 -5.81 -0.27
CA ASN A 67 23.94 -7.04 -0.21
C ASN A 67 23.43 -7.84 0.98
N SER A 68 22.72 -8.92 0.72
CA SER A 68 21.98 -9.65 1.75
C SER A 68 22.90 -10.37 2.74
N GLY A 69 24.16 -10.61 2.36
CA GLY A 69 25.10 -11.45 3.10
C GLY A 69 24.60 -12.88 3.29
N HIS A 70 23.69 -13.36 2.45
CA HIS A 70 23.40 -14.78 2.30
C HIS A 70 24.57 -15.44 1.58
N THR A 71 24.93 -16.66 2.01
CA THR A 71 26.01 -17.45 1.43
C THR A 71 25.58 -18.20 0.18
N GLU A 72 24.28 -18.48 0.08
CA GLU A 72 23.66 -19.20 -1.02
C GLU A 72 22.51 -18.41 -1.63
N VAL A 73 21.99 -18.91 -2.76
CA VAL A 73 20.90 -18.27 -3.50
C VAL A 73 19.66 -18.09 -2.62
N ILE A 74 19.09 -16.88 -2.65
CA ILE A 74 17.87 -16.55 -1.93
C ILE A 74 16.68 -17.32 -2.54
N SER A 75 16.07 -18.19 -1.74
CA SER A 75 14.98 -19.07 -2.15
C SER A 75 13.59 -18.55 -1.77
N CYS A 76 13.50 -17.61 -0.82
CA CYS A 76 12.23 -17.08 -0.30
C CYS A 76 12.31 -15.57 -0.02
N LEU A 77 11.23 -14.83 -0.31
CA LEU A 77 11.02 -13.44 0.08
C LEU A 77 9.57 -13.22 0.54
N GLU A 78 9.37 -12.80 1.78
CA GLU A 78 8.02 -12.67 2.36
C GLU A 78 7.82 -11.40 3.20
N TRP A 79 6.86 -10.58 2.77
CA TRP A 79 6.44 -9.38 3.50
C TRP A 79 5.59 -9.74 4.71
N ASP A 80 5.78 -9.00 5.81
CA ASP A 80 4.86 -9.05 6.93
C ASP A 80 3.52 -8.41 6.56
N GLN A 81 2.47 -8.65 7.36
CA GLN A 81 1.14 -8.13 7.06
C GLN A 81 1.08 -6.59 7.05
N SER A 82 2.00 -5.92 7.77
CA SER A 82 2.08 -4.47 7.79
C SER A 82 2.82 -3.88 6.58
N GLY A 83 3.58 -4.68 5.83
CA GLY A 83 4.44 -4.24 4.73
C GLY A 83 5.66 -3.42 5.18
N SER A 84 6.12 -3.59 6.42
CA SER A 84 7.27 -2.87 6.99
C SER A 84 8.48 -3.75 7.30
N ARG A 85 8.30 -5.08 7.32
CA ARG A 85 9.37 -6.06 7.47
C ARG A 85 9.34 -7.05 6.33
N LEU A 86 10.53 -7.45 5.89
CA LEU A 86 10.74 -8.45 4.84
C LEU A 86 11.53 -9.60 5.44
N LEU A 87 11.11 -10.84 5.18
CA LEU A 87 11.94 -12.02 5.43
C LEU A 87 12.64 -12.44 4.15
N SER A 88 13.88 -12.87 4.27
CA SER A 88 14.60 -13.62 3.24
C SER A 88 15.11 -14.93 3.80
N ALA A 89 15.23 -15.94 2.94
CA ALA A 89 15.91 -17.18 3.28
C ALA A 89 16.69 -17.72 2.09
N ASP A 90 17.73 -18.52 2.34
CA ASP A 90 18.62 -19.06 1.32
C ASP A 90 18.73 -20.59 1.30
N GLY A 91 19.56 -21.07 0.36
CA GLY A 91 19.90 -22.48 0.17
C GLY A 91 20.78 -23.11 1.25
N ASP A 92 21.31 -22.34 2.22
CA ASP A 92 22.12 -22.84 3.33
C ASP A 92 21.33 -22.91 4.65
N GLY A 93 20.03 -22.57 4.60
CA GLY A 93 19.14 -22.59 5.75
C GLY A 93 19.16 -21.31 6.58
N GLN A 94 19.79 -20.23 6.11
CA GLN A 94 19.78 -18.93 6.79
C GLN A 94 18.46 -18.22 6.54
N ILE A 95 17.90 -17.60 7.58
CA ILE A 95 16.71 -16.76 7.51
C ILE A 95 17.05 -15.40 8.14
N LYS A 96 16.79 -14.32 7.41
CA LYS A 96 17.01 -12.95 7.87
C LYS A 96 15.72 -12.15 7.84
N CYS A 97 15.52 -11.35 8.88
CA CYS A 97 14.45 -10.37 8.97
C CYS A 97 15.01 -8.97 8.77
N TRP A 98 14.45 -8.27 7.79
CA TRP A 98 14.82 -6.93 7.39
C TRP A 98 13.75 -5.93 7.83
N SER A 99 14.15 -4.74 8.24
CA SER A 99 13.24 -3.64 8.54
C SER A 99 13.79 -2.31 8.06
N MET A 100 12.89 -1.34 7.81
CA MET A 100 13.28 0.02 7.46
C MET A 100 13.98 0.70 8.64
N SER A 101 15.25 1.09 8.47
CA SER A 101 15.93 1.95 9.44
C SER A 101 15.32 3.36 9.39
N ASP A 102 15.02 3.94 10.55
CA ASP A 102 14.41 5.27 10.67
C ASP A 102 13.11 5.48 9.87
N HIS A 103 12.41 4.39 9.54
CA HIS A 103 11.20 4.38 8.69
C HIS A 103 11.43 4.94 7.27
N LEU A 104 12.62 4.74 6.71
CA LEU A 104 12.97 5.17 5.36
C LEU A 104 12.89 3.98 4.39
N VAL A 105 12.11 4.12 3.30
CA VAL A 105 11.91 3.07 2.29
C VAL A 105 13.19 2.68 1.55
N ASN A 106 14.19 3.57 1.51
CA ASN A 106 15.50 3.33 0.92
C ASN A 106 16.61 3.22 1.96
N SER A 107 16.29 2.70 3.15
CA SER A 107 17.26 2.32 4.17
C SER A 107 16.77 1.08 4.90
N TRP A 108 17.49 -0.03 4.77
CA TRP A 108 17.10 -1.29 5.40
C TRP A 108 18.27 -1.93 6.10
N GLU A 109 17.97 -2.58 7.22
CA GLU A 109 18.93 -3.34 8.00
C GLU A 109 18.35 -4.70 8.39
N SER A 110 19.23 -5.69 8.51
CA SER A 110 18.86 -6.98 9.09
C SER A 110 18.80 -6.82 10.61
N VAL A 111 17.60 -6.97 11.17
CA VAL A 111 17.36 -6.77 12.61
C VAL A 111 17.44 -8.08 13.39
N LEU A 112 17.08 -9.19 12.77
CA LEU A 112 17.02 -10.51 13.40
C LEU A 112 17.40 -11.58 12.37
N SER A 113 17.95 -12.70 12.84
CA SER A 113 18.26 -13.86 12.01
C SER A 113 18.11 -15.17 12.78
N SER A 114 17.85 -16.25 12.05
CA SER A 114 17.79 -17.62 12.54
C SER A 114 18.33 -18.55 11.46
N SER A 115 18.92 -19.68 11.82
CA SER A 115 19.43 -20.65 10.84
C SER A 115 18.96 -22.07 11.15
N VAL A 116 18.97 -22.90 10.12
CA VAL A 116 18.93 -24.37 10.21
C VAL A 116 20.15 -24.88 9.45
N ASP A 117 21.18 -25.34 10.18
CA ASP A 117 22.51 -25.58 9.63
C ASP A 117 22.50 -26.49 8.38
N GLY A 118 22.84 -25.91 7.22
CA GLY A 118 23.02 -26.61 5.95
C GLY A 118 21.77 -27.25 5.36
N ASP A 119 20.57 -26.85 5.81
CA ASP A 119 19.29 -27.40 5.33
C ASP A 119 18.49 -26.33 4.58
N PRO A 120 18.45 -26.37 3.23
CA PRO A 120 17.85 -25.33 2.40
C PRO A 120 16.39 -25.01 2.77
N ILE A 121 16.03 -23.73 2.83
CA ILE A 121 14.64 -23.31 3.06
C ILE A 121 13.85 -23.36 1.73
N VAL A 122 12.69 -24.02 1.74
CA VAL A 122 11.80 -24.16 0.55
C VAL A 122 10.46 -23.43 0.70
N ALA A 123 10.04 -23.12 1.93
CA ALA A 123 8.89 -22.26 2.19
C ALA A 123 9.11 -21.44 3.46
N LEU A 124 8.59 -20.22 3.47
CA LEU A 124 8.73 -19.26 4.56
C LEU A 124 7.40 -18.53 4.72
N SER A 125 6.99 -18.26 5.97
CA SER A 125 5.79 -17.44 6.22
C SER A 125 5.84 -16.80 7.61
N TRP A 126 5.34 -15.58 7.71
CA TRP A 126 5.03 -14.99 9.02
C TRP A 126 3.88 -15.76 9.70
N LEU A 127 3.89 -15.83 11.03
CA LEU A 127 2.74 -16.31 11.79
C LEU A 127 1.53 -15.41 11.57
N HIS A 128 0.33 -16.00 11.56
CA HIS A 128 -0.90 -15.24 11.35
C HIS A 128 -1.33 -14.54 12.64
N ASN A 129 -1.69 -13.25 12.56
CA ASN A 129 -2.04 -12.45 13.74
C ASN A 129 -3.55 -12.48 14.11
N GLY A 130 -4.34 -13.25 13.37
CA GLY A 130 -5.79 -13.38 13.58
C GLY A 130 -6.65 -12.35 12.85
N VAL A 131 -6.06 -11.43 12.09
CA VAL A 131 -6.83 -10.42 11.34
C VAL A 131 -7.10 -10.94 9.93
N LYS A 132 -8.37 -11.25 9.64
CA LYS A 132 -8.88 -11.58 8.31
C LYS A 132 -10.04 -10.66 7.93
N LEU A 133 -10.01 -10.13 6.71
CA LEU A 133 -11.08 -9.34 6.13
C LEU A 133 -11.69 -10.07 4.93
N ALA A 134 -13.00 -9.99 4.78
CA ALA A 134 -13.70 -10.40 3.57
C ALA A 134 -14.26 -9.17 2.84
N LEU A 135 -14.12 -9.17 1.52
CA LEU A 135 -14.73 -8.21 0.62
C LEU A 135 -15.93 -8.88 -0.06
N HIS A 136 -17.12 -8.33 0.17
CA HIS A 136 -18.40 -8.83 -0.33
C HIS A 136 -18.83 -8.04 -1.57
N VAL A 137 -18.64 -8.63 -2.74
CA VAL A 137 -18.92 -7.98 -4.03
C VAL A 137 -20.42 -7.76 -4.20
N GLU A 138 -21.24 -8.66 -3.65
CA GLU A 138 -22.70 -8.52 -3.64
C GLU A 138 -23.17 -7.25 -2.92
N MET A 139 -22.41 -6.80 -1.92
CA MET A 139 -22.70 -5.60 -1.13
C MET A 139 -22.06 -4.34 -1.72
N SER A 140 -21.48 -4.39 -2.93
CA SER A 140 -20.82 -3.22 -3.56
C SER A 140 -21.75 -2.01 -3.76
N GLY A 141 -23.07 -2.24 -3.84
CA GLY A 141 -24.10 -1.20 -3.90
C GLY A 141 -24.59 -0.68 -2.54
N SER A 142 -24.19 -1.30 -1.41
CA SER A 142 -24.50 -0.78 -0.08
C SER A 142 -23.82 0.56 0.13
N THR A 143 -24.39 1.42 0.99
CA THR A 143 -23.70 2.63 1.43
C THR A 143 -22.83 2.36 2.66
N ASN A 144 -23.11 1.32 3.45
CA ASN A 144 -22.40 1.04 4.70
C ASN A 144 -21.12 0.22 4.46
N PHE A 145 -19.97 0.77 4.85
CA PHE A 145 -18.68 0.08 4.68
C PHE A 145 -18.59 -1.21 5.49
N GLY A 146 -19.29 -1.33 6.62
CA GLY A 146 -19.31 -2.56 7.43
C GLY A 146 -19.99 -3.75 6.76
N GLU A 147 -20.88 -3.49 5.79
CA GLU A 147 -21.54 -4.54 4.98
C GLU A 147 -20.64 -4.96 3.81
N LYS A 148 -19.93 -4.00 3.22
CA LYS A 148 -18.95 -4.23 2.14
C LYS A 148 -17.73 -5.01 2.62
N PHE A 149 -17.20 -4.62 3.78
CA PHE A 149 -15.94 -5.10 4.31
C PHE A 149 -16.12 -5.58 5.74
N SER A 150 -16.09 -6.89 5.93
CA SER A 150 -16.35 -7.50 7.24
C SER A 150 -15.13 -8.22 7.78
N ARG A 151 -14.96 -8.18 9.10
CA ARG A 151 -13.98 -9.02 9.78
C ARG A 151 -14.51 -10.44 9.85
N VAL A 152 -13.73 -11.38 9.34
CA VAL A 152 -14.03 -12.80 9.44
C VAL A 152 -13.40 -13.32 10.72
N LYS A 153 -14.12 -14.16 11.47
CA LYS A 153 -13.57 -14.81 12.65
C LYS A 153 -12.34 -15.63 12.25
N PHE A 154 -11.19 -15.25 12.79
CA PHE A 154 -9.91 -15.91 12.54
C PHE A 154 -9.05 -15.82 13.79
N SER A 155 -8.40 -16.91 14.16
CA SER A 155 -7.56 -16.96 15.36
C SER A 155 -6.09 -16.75 15.00
N PRO A 156 -5.29 -16.08 15.83
CA PRO A 156 -3.85 -16.03 15.65
C PRO A 156 -3.23 -17.43 15.67
N SER A 157 -2.10 -17.62 15.00
CA SER A 157 -1.36 -18.89 15.05
C SER A 157 -0.80 -19.21 16.44
N LEU A 158 -0.49 -18.16 17.20
CA LEU A 158 -0.06 -18.26 18.58
C LEU A 158 -0.47 -16.97 19.30
N THR A 159 -0.93 -17.10 20.53
CA THR A 159 -1.29 -15.97 21.39
C THR A 159 -0.41 -15.92 22.63
N LEU A 160 -0.06 -14.71 23.04
CA LEU A 160 0.47 -14.41 24.35
C LEU A 160 -0.65 -14.37 25.39
N PHE A 161 -0.27 -14.31 26.66
CA PHE A 161 -1.21 -14.02 27.75
C PHE A 161 -2.04 -12.75 27.42
N GLY A 162 -3.35 -12.83 27.65
CA GLY A 162 -4.30 -11.75 27.29
C GLY A 162 -4.75 -11.74 25.83
N GLY A 163 -4.46 -12.80 25.05
CA GLY A 163 -5.02 -13.00 23.71
C GLY A 163 -4.35 -12.17 22.60
N LYS A 164 -3.24 -11.49 22.90
CA LYS A 164 -2.46 -10.76 21.88
C LYS A 164 -1.75 -11.75 20.96
N PRO A 165 -1.74 -11.55 19.64
CA PRO A 165 -0.99 -12.41 18.73
C PRO A 165 0.51 -12.33 19.04
N MET A 166 1.18 -13.48 19.03
CA MET A 166 2.64 -13.55 19.10
C MET A 166 3.22 -13.40 17.70
N GLU A 167 4.22 -12.53 17.55
CA GLU A 167 4.92 -12.37 16.28
C GLU A 167 5.99 -13.44 16.11
N GLY A 168 6.19 -13.87 14.87
CA GLY A 168 7.15 -14.91 14.53
C GLY A 168 7.07 -15.29 13.07
N TRP A 169 7.94 -16.20 12.67
CA TRP A 169 7.91 -16.85 11.36
C TRP A 169 8.09 -18.35 11.48
N LEU A 170 7.62 -19.05 10.45
CA LEU A 170 7.77 -20.47 10.25
C LEU A 170 8.47 -20.69 8.91
N ALA A 171 9.41 -21.64 8.87
CA ALA A 171 10.05 -22.08 7.65
C ALA A 171 10.03 -23.61 7.52
N VAL A 172 10.03 -24.09 6.28
CA VAL A 172 10.07 -25.50 5.91
C VAL A 172 11.35 -25.75 5.13
N THR A 173 12.08 -26.82 5.45
CA THR A 173 13.35 -27.16 4.81
C THR A 173 13.23 -28.30 3.80
N VAL A 174 14.27 -28.48 2.96
CA VAL A 174 14.40 -29.58 2.01
C VAL A 174 14.35 -30.95 2.69
N SER A 175 14.87 -31.09 3.93
CA SER A 175 14.83 -32.37 4.65
C SER A 175 13.47 -32.66 5.34
N GLY A 176 12.50 -31.75 5.21
CA GLY A 176 11.18 -31.88 5.83
C GLY A 176 11.14 -31.43 7.29
N LEU A 177 12.07 -30.58 7.72
CA LEU A 177 11.97 -29.89 9.01
C LEU A 177 11.03 -28.69 8.89
N VAL A 178 10.29 -28.42 9.97
CA VAL A 178 9.63 -27.15 10.24
C VAL A 178 10.36 -26.47 11.38
N THR A 179 10.79 -25.25 11.14
CA THR A 179 11.38 -24.38 12.16
C THR A 179 10.47 -23.19 12.43
N VAL A 180 10.35 -22.79 13.69
CA VAL A 180 9.59 -21.63 14.14
C VAL A 180 10.50 -20.72 14.93
N SER A 181 10.48 -19.43 14.60
CA SER A 181 11.19 -18.39 15.33
C SER A 181 10.18 -17.37 15.85
N LEU A 182 10.10 -17.25 17.17
CA LEU A 182 9.16 -16.35 17.86
C LEU A 182 9.90 -15.12 18.39
N LEU A 183 9.34 -13.94 18.18
CA LEU A 183 9.90 -12.68 18.65
C LEU A 183 9.43 -12.46 20.09
N LYS A 184 10.33 -12.55 21.07
CA LYS A 184 10.01 -12.24 22.46
C LYS A 184 9.92 -10.72 22.68
N PRO A 185 9.07 -10.26 23.61
CA PRO A 185 9.14 -8.90 24.13
C PRO A 185 10.55 -8.65 24.70
N GLY A 186 11.34 -7.80 24.05
CA GLY A 186 12.77 -7.58 24.39
C GLY A 186 13.75 -7.87 23.25
N GLY A 187 13.29 -8.39 22.11
CA GLY A 187 14.10 -8.52 20.89
C GLY A 187 14.87 -9.84 20.74
N ALA A 188 14.85 -10.72 21.75
CA ALA A 188 15.39 -12.06 21.64
C ALA A 188 14.49 -12.98 20.80
N LEU A 189 15.10 -13.90 20.04
CA LEU A 189 14.39 -14.94 19.31
C LEU A 189 14.30 -16.23 20.14
N LEU A 190 13.12 -16.84 20.14
CA LEU A 190 12.90 -18.19 20.62
C LEU A 190 12.67 -19.10 19.43
N THR A 191 13.61 -20.02 19.18
CA THR A 191 13.53 -20.95 18.05
C THR A 191 13.19 -22.36 18.50
N ALA A 192 12.49 -23.10 17.64
CA ALA A 192 12.28 -24.53 17.76
C ALA A 192 12.23 -25.17 16.38
N SER A 193 12.59 -26.44 16.26
CA SER A 193 12.51 -27.18 15.01
C SER A 193 12.01 -28.59 15.27
N GLU A 194 11.12 -29.07 14.40
CA GLU A 194 10.55 -30.41 14.46
C GLU A 194 10.39 -30.97 13.05
N SER A 195 10.29 -32.30 12.95
CA SER A 195 10.09 -32.97 11.66
C SER A 195 8.61 -33.01 11.28
N LEU A 196 8.28 -32.67 10.02
CA LEU A 196 6.89 -32.78 9.51
C LEU A 196 6.34 -34.21 9.59
N CYS A 197 7.21 -35.19 9.41
CA CYS A 197 6.89 -36.61 9.41
C CYS A 197 7.84 -37.37 10.34
N ARG A 198 7.44 -38.56 10.80
CA ARG A 198 8.29 -39.43 11.65
C ARG A 198 9.62 -39.79 11.01
N LEU A 199 9.63 -39.93 9.69
CA LEU A 199 10.84 -40.10 8.88
C LEU A 199 11.02 -38.86 8.02
N ARG A 200 12.22 -38.28 8.06
CA ARG A 200 12.57 -37.18 7.16
C ARG A 200 12.51 -37.65 5.72
N GLY A 201 12.00 -36.79 4.85
CA GLY A 201 11.84 -37.05 3.44
C GLY A 201 12.21 -35.79 2.65
N ARG A 202 12.63 -35.98 1.40
CA ARG A 202 12.96 -34.86 0.52
C ARG A 202 11.69 -34.06 0.21
N VAL A 203 11.72 -32.77 0.51
CA VAL A 203 10.70 -31.79 0.16
C VAL A 203 11.30 -30.87 -0.91
N ALA A 204 10.87 -31.03 -2.15
CA ALA A 204 11.31 -30.17 -3.25
C ALA A 204 10.50 -28.87 -3.33
N LEU A 205 9.21 -28.92 -2.98
CA LEU A 205 8.32 -27.76 -2.95
C LEU A 205 7.45 -27.83 -1.70
N ALA A 206 7.22 -26.68 -1.08
CA ALA A 206 6.25 -26.52 -0.02
C ALA A 206 5.50 -25.19 -0.14
N ASP A 207 4.32 -25.12 0.47
CA ASP A 207 3.57 -23.87 0.63
C ASP A 207 2.83 -23.90 1.98
N ILE A 208 2.51 -22.71 2.51
CA ILE A 208 1.99 -22.55 3.87
C ILE A 208 0.68 -21.76 3.83
N ALA A 209 -0.36 -22.31 4.47
CA ALA A 209 -1.64 -21.64 4.67
C ALA A 209 -2.11 -21.74 6.13
N PHE A 210 -3.17 -21.01 6.45
CA PHE A 210 -3.71 -20.88 7.79
C PHE A 210 -5.20 -21.18 7.82
N THR A 211 -5.64 -21.84 8.89
CA THR A 211 -7.06 -22.14 9.15
C THR A 211 -7.68 -21.07 10.05
N GLY A 212 -9.02 -20.93 10.02
CA GLY A 212 -9.72 -19.99 10.91
C GLY A 212 -9.52 -20.25 12.41
N GLY A 213 -9.10 -21.47 12.78
CA GLY A 213 -8.72 -21.83 14.15
C GLY A 213 -7.28 -21.47 14.54
N GLY A 214 -6.51 -20.81 13.66
CA GLY A 214 -5.11 -20.45 13.91
C GLY A 214 -4.10 -21.54 13.55
N ASN A 215 -4.54 -22.77 13.25
CA ASN A 215 -3.62 -23.83 12.83
C ASN A 215 -2.92 -23.47 11.52
N ILE A 216 -1.65 -23.85 11.43
CA ILE A 216 -0.82 -23.70 10.23
C ILE A 216 -0.93 -25.01 9.44
N VAL A 217 -1.07 -24.93 8.12
CA VAL A 217 -1.09 -26.09 7.23
C VAL A 217 0.05 -25.96 6.25
N VAL A 218 0.89 -26.98 6.20
CA VAL A 218 2.02 -27.10 5.26
C VAL A 218 1.65 -28.14 4.22
N ALA A 219 1.67 -27.75 2.94
CA ALA A 219 1.64 -28.69 1.82
C ALA A 219 3.09 -28.95 1.38
N ALA A 220 3.43 -30.21 1.09
CA ALA A 220 4.78 -30.61 0.70
C ALA A 220 4.77 -31.71 -0.38
N THR A 221 5.75 -31.68 -1.28
CA THR A 221 5.98 -32.71 -2.31
C THR A 221 7.47 -32.90 -2.54
N ASP A 222 7.87 -34.12 -2.92
CA ASP A 222 9.24 -34.46 -3.33
C ASP A 222 9.59 -33.99 -4.75
N GLY A 223 8.62 -33.37 -5.44
CA GLY A 223 8.75 -32.83 -6.79
C GLY A 223 8.40 -33.83 -7.90
N SER A 224 8.13 -35.10 -7.58
CA SER A 224 7.65 -36.08 -8.55
C SER A 224 6.13 -36.00 -8.66
N SER A 225 5.59 -36.01 -9.88
CA SER A 225 4.14 -36.10 -10.08
C SER A 225 3.57 -37.47 -9.68
N SER A 226 4.43 -38.50 -9.64
CA SER A 226 4.06 -39.88 -9.27
C SER A 226 3.96 -40.09 -7.75
N SER A 227 4.52 -39.18 -6.96
CA SER A 227 4.44 -39.18 -5.51
C SER A 227 3.23 -38.38 -5.02
N PRO A 228 2.66 -38.70 -3.84
CA PRO A 228 1.61 -37.91 -3.26
C PRO A 228 2.11 -36.54 -2.80
N VAL A 229 1.25 -35.53 -2.92
CA VAL A 229 1.38 -34.27 -2.19
C VAL A 229 0.85 -34.50 -0.78
N GLN A 230 1.69 -34.27 0.22
CA GLN A 230 1.40 -34.48 1.63
C GLN A 230 0.99 -33.16 2.28
N PHE A 231 0.07 -33.23 3.24
CA PHE A 231 -0.41 -32.06 3.98
C PHE A 231 -0.21 -32.30 5.46
N TYR A 232 0.25 -31.29 6.17
CA TYR A 232 0.54 -31.37 7.60
C TYR A 232 -0.09 -30.21 8.32
N LYS A 233 -0.76 -30.50 9.43
CA LYS A 233 -1.15 -29.48 10.40
C LYS A 233 0.00 -29.28 11.36
N VAL A 234 0.42 -28.03 11.53
CA VAL A 234 1.44 -27.61 12.46
C VAL A 234 0.80 -26.73 13.52
N VAL A 235 0.99 -27.10 14.78
CA VAL A 235 0.52 -26.35 15.95
C VAL A 235 1.73 -25.87 16.73
N VAL A 236 1.76 -24.58 17.01
CA VAL A 236 2.84 -23.95 17.78
C VAL A 236 2.30 -23.61 19.16
N SER A 237 3.06 -23.95 20.20
CA SER A 237 2.74 -23.58 21.58
C SER A 237 3.99 -23.14 22.34
N VAL A 238 3.80 -22.35 23.41
CA VAL A 238 4.89 -21.98 24.32
C VAL A 238 4.56 -22.56 25.69
N VAL A 239 5.41 -23.47 26.16
CA VAL A 239 5.26 -24.16 27.45
C VAL A 239 6.55 -23.96 28.24
N SER A 240 6.44 -23.35 29.43
CA SER A 240 7.59 -23.07 30.30
C SER A 240 8.72 -22.34 29.57
N GLU A 241 8.39 -21.24 28.88
CA GLU A 241 9.32 -20.41 28.09
C GLU A 241 10.02 -21.10 26.89
N LYS A 242 9.61 -22.32 26.55
CA LYS A 242 10.10 -23.08 25.39
C LYS A 242 9.04 -23.18 24.30
N CYS A 243 9.44 -22.97 23.05
CA CYS A 243 8.59 -23.20 21.89
C CYS A 243 8.49 -24.70 21.63
N ARG A 244 7.26 -25.19 21.43
CA ARG A 244 6.97 -26.57 21.03
C ARG A 244 6.19 -26.56 19.73
N ILE A 245 6.49 -27.53 18.88
CA ILE A 245 5.87 -27.69 17.57
C ILE A 245 5.27 -29.10 17.54
N ASP A 246 3.97 -29.20 17.31
CA ASP A 246 3.29 -30.47 17.11
C ASP A 246 2.85 -30.59 15.64
N THR A 247 3.14 -31.73 15.02
CA THR A 247 2.83 -31.98 13.60
C THR A 247 1.88 -33.16 13.44
N GLU A 248 0.85 -33.00 12.62
CA GLU A 248 -0.17 -34.02 12.34
C GLU A 248 -0.34 -34.18 10.82
N LEU A 249 -0.24 -35.41 10.30
CA LEU A 249 -0.48 -35.70 8.88
C LEU A 249 -1.98 -35.59 8.55
N LEU A 250 -2.30 -34.82 7.52
CA LEU A 250 -3.63 -34.64 6.96
C LEU A 250 -3.80 -35.47 5.67
N PRO A 251 -5.03 -35.60 5.12
CA PRO A 251 -5.26 -36.33 3.89
C PRO A 251 -4.33 -35.87 2.75
N SER A 252 -3.63 -36.83 2.15
CA SER A 252 -2.73 -36.59 1.02
C SER A 252 -3.48 -36.59 -0.32
N LEU A 253 -2.85 -36.05 -1.35
CA LEU A 253 -3.42 -35.86 -2.69
C LEU A 253 -2.51 -36.51 -3.73
N PHE A 254 -3.09 -37.23 -4.69
CA PHE A 254 -2.40 -37.72 -5.89
C PHE A 254 -2.89 -36.94 -7.11
N LEU A 255 -1.98 -36.43 -7.94
CA LEU A 255 -2.34 -35.66 -9.13
C LEU A 255 -3.17 -36.52 -10.08
N ARG A 256 -4.17 -35.92 -10.73
CA ARG A 256 -5.04 -36.65 -11.66
C ARG A 256 -4.29 -37.03 -12.91
N CYS A 257 -3.34 -36.22 -13.37
CA CYS A 257 -2.51 -36.49 -14.54
C CYS A 257 -1.76 -37.83 -14.46
N THR A 258 -1.48 -38.37 -13.27
CA THR A 258 -0.83 -39.69 -13.11
C THR A 258 -1.80 -40.86 -13.10
N THR A 259 -3.10 -40.58 -12.89
CA THR A 259 -4.18 -41.59 -12.98
C THR A 259 -4.77 -41.75 -14.38
N ASP A 260 -4.58 -40.75 -15.26
CA ASP A 260 -5.00 -40.78 -16.65
C ASP A 260 -3.98 -41.54 -17.51
N PRO A 261 -4.34 -42.69 -18.12
CA PRO A 261 -3.41 -43.50 -18.92
C PRO A 261 -2.73 -42.73 -20.06
N LEU A 262 -3.38 -41.70 -20.62
CA LEU A 262 -2.84 -40.90 -21.72
C LEU A 262 -1.80 -39.86 -21.26
N ARG A 263 -1.81 -39.51 -19.96
CA ARG A 263 -0.98 -38.43 -19.39
C ARG A 263 0.00 -38.88 -18.32
N ARG A 264 -0.08 -40.14 -17.88
CA ARG A 264 0.64 -40.69 -16.74
C ARG A 264 2.13 -40.39 -16.71
N GLU A 265 2.78 -40.42 -17.88
CA GLU A 265 4.22 -40.18 -18.02
C GLU A 265 4.55 -38.84 -18.68
N LYS A 266 3.54 -38.07 -19.08
CA LYS A 266 3.72 -36.84 -19.85
C LYS A 266 4.32 -35.71 -19.01
N TYR A 267 3.96 -35.61 -17.74
CA TYR A 267 4.35 -34.53 -16.83
C TYR A 267 5.01 -35.11 -15.57
N PRO A 268 6.31 -35.39 -15.58
CA PRO A 268 6.98 -36.13 -14.50
C PRO A 268 7.27 -35.30 -13.25
N ALA A 269 7.31 -33.96 -13.37
CA ALA A 269 7.74 -33.08 -12.28
C ALA A 269 6.63 -32.13 -11.84
N VAL A 270 6.37 -32.05 -10.54
CA VAL A 270 5.60 -30.96 -9.94
C VAL A 270 6.51 -29.73 -9.85
N THR A 271 6.15 -28.64 -10.51
CA THR A 271 6.96 -27.42 -10.57
C THR A 271 6.38 -26.29 -9.71
N HIS A 272 5.09 -26.30 -9.43
CA HIS A 272 4.45 -25.33 -8.55
C HIS A 272 3.41 -26.00 -7.66
N LEU A 273 3.43 -25.65 -6.38
CA LEU A 273 2.47 -26.04 -5.36
C LEU A 273 2.09 -24.77 -4.60
N LYS A 274 0.81 -24.37 -4.66
CA LYS A 274 0.34 -23.14 -4.00
C LYS A 274 -1.07 -23.28 -3.43
N PHE A 275 -1.28 -22.88 -2.19
CA PHE A 275 -2.63 -22.63 -1.68
C PHE A 275 -3.25 -21.43 -2.38
N LEU A 276 -4.53 -21.51 -2.76
CA LEU A 276 -5.16 -20.41 -3.52
C LEU A 276 -5.27 -19.10 -2.74
N THR A 277 -5.34 -19.17 -1.41
CA THR A 277 -5.13 -18.03 -0.53
C THR A 277 -4.38 -18.47 0.72
N ARG A 278 -3.64 -17.54 1.33
CA ARG A 278 -2.94 -17.78 2.59
C ARG A 278 -3.89 -18.14 3.75
N GLU A 279 -5.12 -17.65 3.72
CA GLU A 279 -6.12 -17.82 4.78
C GLU A 279 -7.16 -18.91 4.45
N ASN A 280 -6.84 -19.81 3.52
CA ASN A 280 -7.64 -20.97 3.16
C ASN A 280 -6.75 -22.17 2.81
N SER A 281 -6.67 -23.14 3.72
CA SER A 281 -5.91 -24.38 3.51
C SER A 281 -6.68 -25.49 2.78
N GLU A 282 -7.92 -25.24 2.35
CA GLU A 282 -8.79 -26.24 1.73
C GLU A 282 -8.76 -26.19 0.20
N GLN A 283 -8.00 -25.27 -0.41
CA GLN A 283 -7.90 -25.14 -1.86
C GLN A 283 -6.45 -24.98 -2.29
N VAL A 284 -6.01 -25.82 -3.22
CA VAL A 284 -4.63 -25.89 -3.69
C VAL A 284 -4.57 -25.94 -5.22
N LEU A 285 -3.55 -25.27 -5.76
CA LEU A 285 -3.18 -25.28 -7.17
C LEU A 285 -1.87 -26.05 -7.32
N LEU A 286 -1.87 -26.99 -8.26
CA LEU A 286 -0.72 -27.80 -8.62
C LEU A 286 -0.39 -27.61 -10.09
N CYS A 287 0.88 -27.40 -10.40
CA CYS A 287 1.39 -27.42 -11.77
C CYS A 287 2.38 -28.57 -11.92
N ALA A 288 2.09 -29.49 -12.84
CA ALA A 288 3.04 -30.51 -13.28
C ALA A 288 3.55 -30.15 -14.67
N SER A 289 4.84 -30.34 -14.92
CA SER A 289 5.50 -29.92 -16.15
C SER A 289 6.50 -30.96 -16.65
N ASN A 290 6.80 -30.89 -17.94
CA ASN A 290 7.96 -31.52 -18.56
C ASN A 290 8.85 -30.44 -19.19
N GLN A 291 9.68 -30.78 -20.17
CA GLN A 291 10.56 -29.81 -20.83
C GLN A 291 9.82 -28.82 -21.74
N SER A 292 8.68 -29.22 -22.32
CA SER A 292 7.98 -28.52 -23.40
C SER A 292 6.55 -28.07 -23.05
N GLY A 293 6.00 -28.45 -21.90
CA GLY A 293 4.62 -28.14 -21.56
C GLY A 293 4.28 -28.43 -20.11
N SER A 294 3.07 -27.98 -19.74
CA SER A 294 2.55 -28.07 -18.37
C SER A 294 1.07 -28.43 -18.34
N ILE A 295 0.63 -28.97 -17.20
CA ILE A 295 -0.78 -29.10 -16.82
C ILE A 295 -0.97 -28.48 -15.44
N VAL A 296 -2.11 -27.81 -15.25
CA VAL A 296 -2.46 -27.19 -13.98
C VAL A 296 -3.77 -27.78 -13.46
N GLU A 297 -3.75 -28.23 -12.22
CA GLU A 297 -4.90 -28.82 -11.53
C GLU A 297 -5.25 -28.01 -10.29
N CYS A 298 -6.54 -27.72 -10.11
CA CYS A 298 -7.07 -27.05 -8.93
C CYS A 298 -7.90 -28.05 -8.11
N TRP A 299 -7.62 -28.13 -6.82
CA TRP A 299 -8.18 -29.13 -5.91
C TRP A 299 -8.80 -28.48 -4.68
N SER A 300 -9.82 -29.13 -4.12
CA SER A 300 -10.49 -28.71 -2.89
C SER A 300 -10.67 -29.87 -1.92
N LEU A 301 -10.36 -29.64 -0.66
CA LEU A 301 -10.61 -30.56 0.43
C LEU A 301 -12.09 -30.48 0.81
N ARG A 302 -12.79 -31.63 0.79
CA ARG A 302 -14.21 -31.71 1.12
C ARG A 302 -14.46 -32.72 2.21
N LYS A 303 -15.49 -32.45 3.02
CA LYS A 303 -16.03 -33.40 3.99
C LYS A 303 -17.07 -34.27 3.30
N GLU A 304 -16.85 -35.57 3.25
CA GLU A 304 -17.72 -36.55 2.59
C GLU A 304 -18.22 -37.58 3.59
N GLY A 305 -19.47 -38.03 3.43
CA GLY A 305 -20.01 -39.17 4.18
C GLY A 305 -19.27 -40.45 3.83
N LEU A 306 -18.81 -41.18 4.84
CA LEU A 306 -18.27 -42.51 4.68
C LEU A 306 -19.45 -43.48 4.48
N PRO A 307 -19.53 -44.20 3.36
CA PRO A 307 -20.53 -45.25 3.20
C PRO A 307 -20.20 -46.37 4.20
N VAL A 308 -21.03 -46.50 5.24
CA VAL A 308 -20.91 -47.57 6.23
C VAL A 308 -21.71 -48.76 5.72
N ASN A 309 -21.13 -49.97 5.75
CA ASN A 309 -21.84 -51.18 5.36
C ASN A 309 -23.11 -51.36 6.23
N ASN A 310 -24.22 -51.77 5.61
CA ASN A 310 -25.53 -51.96 6.25
C ASN A 310 -25.46 -52.80 7.54
N ILE A 311 -24.53 -53.76 7.63
CA ILE A 311 -24.32 -54.60 8.83
C ILE A 311 -23.96 -53.77 10.07
N PHE A 312 -23.19 -52.69 9.90
CA PHE A 312 -22.77 -51.81 11.01
C PHE A 312 -23.76 -50.69 11.30
N GLN A 313 -24.64 -50.37 10.34
CA GLN A 313 -25.72 -49.39 10.54
C GLN A 313 -26.76 -49.89 11.55
N HIS A 314 -27.03 -51.21 11.57
CA HIS A 314 -28.02 -51.82 12.47
C HIS A 314 -27.49 -52.20 13.86
N ARG A 315 -26.16 -52.17 14.08
CA ARG A 315 -25.51 -52.65 15.32
C ARG A 315 -25.09 -51.55 16.30
N SER A 316 -25.19 -50.28 15.93
CA SER A 316 -24.81 -49.16 16.80
C SER A 316 -25.82 -48.01 16.71
N PRO A 317 -26.49 -47.63 17.81
CA PRO A 317 -27.45 -46.52 17.82
C PRO A 317 -26.79 -45.17 17.48
N VAL A 318 -25.47 -45.04 17.67
CA VAL A 318 -24.70 -43.82 17.38
C VAL A 318 -24.44 -43.62 15.87
N VAL A 319 -24.40 -44.71 15.09
CA VAL A 319 -24.16 -44.66 13.63
C VAL A 319 -25.46 -44.38 12.85
N GLY A 320 -26.63 -44.63 13.47
CA GLY A 320 -27.94 -44.38 12.86
C GLY A 320 -28.35 -42.90 12.79
N GLU A 321 -27.84 -42.04 13.67
CA GLU A 321 -28.27 -40.62 13.74
C GLU A 321 -27.45 -39.66 12.86
N LYS A 322 -26.14 -39.92 12.66
CA LYS A 322 -25.28 -39.12 11.78
C LYS A 322 -24.24 -40.00 11.08
N GLN A 323 -24.26 -39.97 9.74
CA GLN A 323 -23.27 -40.68 8.93
C GLN A 323 -21.85 -40.21 9.27
N PRO A 324 -20.88 -41.11 9.55
CA PRO A 324 -19.49 -40.71 9.77
C PRO A 324 -18.94 -40.03 8.52
N THR A 325 -17.99 -39.12 8.69
CA THR A 325 -17.47 -38.31 7.59
C THR A 325 -15.94 -38.35 7.55
N ILE A 326 -15.38 -38.22 6.35
CA ILE A 326 -13.94 -38.16 6.09
C ILE A 326 -13.62 -36.89 5.29
N LEU A 327 -12.42 -36.36 5.47
CA LEU A 327 -11.88 -35.31 4.60
C LEU A 327 -11.17 -35.95 3.41
N LYS A 328 -11.53 -35.52 2.20
CA LYS A 328 -10.97 -36.04 0.95
C LYS A 328 -10.74 -34.92 -0.06
N TRP A 329 -9.58 -34.96 -0.70
CA TRP A 329 -9.28 -34.06 -1.81
C TRP A 329 -10.08 -34.43 -3.06
N ARG A 330 -10.73 -33.43 -3.66
CA ARG A 330 -11.47 -33.55 -4.91
C ARG A 330 -10.96 -32.53 -5.90
N ILE A 331 -10.71 -32.98 -7.13
CA ILE A 331 -10.35 -32.08 -8.21
C ILE A 331 -11.55 -31.18 -8.52
N LEU A 332 -11.30 -29.86 -8.55
CA LEU A 332 -12.28 -28.87 -8.98
C LEU A 332 -12.24 -28.72 -10.50
N THR A 333 -11.05 -28.56 -11.06
CA THR A 333 -10.83 -28.36 -12.50
C THR A 333 -9.39 -28.69 -12.88
N THR A 334 -9.16 -28.89 -14.17
CA THR A 334 -7.84 -29.10 -14.77
C THR A 334 -7.77 -28.33 -16.08
N THR A 335 -6.60 -27.80 -16.42
CA THR A 335 -6.37 -27.22 -17.74
C THR A 335 -6.20 -28.32 -18.79
N ASN A 336 -6.28 -27.91 -20.05
CA ASN A 336 -5.67 -28.66 -21.14
C ASN A 336 -4.14 -28.59 -21.06
N ASP A 337 -3.47 -29.25 -22.00
CA ASP A 337 -2.02 -29.12 -22.15
C ASP A 337 -1.66 -27.65 -22.48
N LEU A 338 -0.78 -27.08 -21.67
CA LEU A 338 -0.31 -25.71 -21.79
C LEU A 338 1.15 -25.68 -22.26
N GLU A 339 1.58 -24.53 -22.76
CA GLU A 339 3.00 -24.18 -22.85
C GLU A 339 3.67 -24.31 -21.46
N ARG A 340 4.99 -24.45 -21.41
CA ARG A 340 5.69 -24.66 -20.14
C ARG A 340 5.54 -23.44 -19.22
N VAL A 341 4.91 -23.65 -18.08
CA VAL A 341 4.72 -22.64 -17.03
C VAL A 341 6.06 -22.36 -16.35
N SER A 342 6.38 -21.08 -16.25
CA SER A 342 7.64 -20.55 -15.72
C SER A 342 7.47 -19.83 -14.38
N ALA A 343 6.30 -19.22 -14.14
CA ALA A 343 5.95 -18.61 -12.86
C ALA A 343 4.43 -18.56 -12.66
N VAL A 344 4.01 -18.51 -11.40
CA VAL A 344 2.59 -18.43 -10.99
C VAL A 344 2.42 -17.27 -10.01
N ALA A 345 1.41 -16.43 -10.22
CA ALA A 345 0.96 -15.44 -9.24
C ALA A 345 -0.50 -15.63 -8.87
N LEU A 346 -0.78 -15.56 -7.57
CA LEU A 346 -2.14 -15.69 -7.03
C LEU A 346 -2.67 -14.32 -6.58
N PRO A 347 -4.00 -14.08 -6.71
CA PRO A 347 -4.61 -12.84 -6.26
C PRO A 347 -4.54 -12.72 -4.72
N LYS A 348 -4.32 -11.50 -4.23
CA LYS A 348 -4.25 -11.19 -2.79
C LYS A 348 -5.54 -10.56 -2.24
N LEU A 349 -6.42 -10.07 -3.11
CA LEU A 349 -7.68 -9.45 -2.71
C LEU A 349 -8.61 -10.50 -2.10
N PRO A 350 -9.08 -10.33 -0.84
CA PRO A 350 -9.79 -11.38 -0.10
C PRO A 350 -11.29 -11.37 -0.43
N ILE A 351 -11.60 -11.69 -1.68
CA ILE A 351 -12.98 -11.80 -2.15
C ILE A 351 -13.67 -12.99 -1.49
N SER A 352 -14.88 -12.75 -0.99
CA SER A 352 -15.79 -13.82 -0.58
C SER A 352 -16.14 -14.69 -1.78
N ILE A 353 -15.87 -16.00 -1.68
CA ILE A 353 -16.15 -16.98 -2.74
C ILE A 353 -17.54 -17.61 -2.60
N SER A 354 -18.50 -16.89 -2.02
CA SER A 354 -19.89 -17.34 -1.95
C SER A 354 -20.47 -17.42 -3.37
N ASN A 355 -21.46 -18.29 -3.57
CA ASN A 355 -22.11 -18.42 -4.89
C ASN A 355 -22.76 -17.09 -5.34
N THR A 356 -23.26 -16.30 -4.39
CA THR A 356 -23.88 -15.00 -4.67
C THR A 356 -22.84 -13.95 -5.06
N ASP A 357 -21.72 -13.87 -4.34
CA ASP A 357 -20.60 -12.99 -4.70
C ASP A 357 -20.03 -13.32 -6.09
N LEU A 358 -19.80 -14.60 -6.38
CA LEU A 358 -19.29 -15.04 -7.69
C LEU A 358 -20.28 -14.71 -8.81
N LYS A 359 -21.59 -14.85 -8.56
CA LYS A 359 -22.63 -14.48 -9.52
C LYS A 359 -22.62 -12.96 -9.76
N VAL A 360 -22.66 -12.15 -8.71
CA VAL A 360 -22.65 -10.68 -8.85
C VAL A 360 -21.37 -10.19 -9.54
N ALA A 361 -20.22 -10.76 -9.19
CA ALA A 361 -18.96 -10.45 -9.86
C ALA A 361 -19.00 -10.78 -11.37
N SER A 362 -19.59 -11.92 -11.74
CA SER A 362 -19.80 -12.31 -13.14
C SER A 362 -20.80 -11.42 -13.88
N ASP A 363 -21.86 -10.96 -13.21
CA ASP A 363 -22.91 -10.11 -13.80
C ASP A 363 -22.40 -8.68 -13.98
N THR A 364 -21.62 -8.17 -13.01
CA THR A 364 -21.04 -6.81 -13.04
C THR A 364 -19.70 -6.72 -13.76
N LYS A 365 -19.10 -7.87 -14.12
CA LYS A 365 -17.75 -7.97 -14.70
C LYS A 365 -16.65 -7.46 -13.76
N PHE A 366 -16.83 -7.66 -12.46
CA PHE A 366 -15.81 -7.39 -11.46
C PHE A 366 -14.86 -8.59 -11.35
N CYS A 367 -13.71 -8.52 -12.02
CA CYS A 367 -12.70 -9.58 -12.04
C CYS A 367 -11.50 -9.45 -11.06
N PRO A 368 -11.23 -8.33 -10.35
CA PRO A 368 -10.18 -8.31 -9.33
C PRO A 368 -10.35 -9.48 -8.36
N GLY A 369 -9.28 -10.07 -7.82
CA GLY A 369 -9.39 -11.18 -6.86
C GLY A 369 -9.85 -12.54 -7.41
N LEU A 370 -10.37 -12.60 -8.65
CA LEU A 370 -10.86 -13.83 -9.30
C LEU A 370 -9.88 -14.47 -10.28
N GLY A 371 -8.87 -13.71 -10.76
CA GLY A 371 -7.87 -14.22 -11.69
C GLY A 371 -6.55 -14.61 -11.00
N LEU A 372 -5.96 -15.73 -11.41
CA LEU A 372 -4.54 -16.06 -11.17
C LEU A 372 -3.74 -15.89 -12.46
N ALA A 373 -2.44 -15.61 -12.37
CA ALA A 373 -1.58 -15.41 -13.53
C ALA A 373 -0.61 -16.58 -13.68
N LEU A 374 -0.45 -17.06 -14.92
CA LEU A 374 0.59 -18.00 -15.34
C LEU A 374 1.49 -17.30 -16.36
N ALA A 375 2.80 -17.29 -16.13
CA ALA A 375 3.79 -16.95 -17.14
C ALA A 375 4.31 -18.20 -17.82
N PHE A 376 4.66 -18.10 -19.09
CA PHE A 376 5.10 -19.20 -19.94
C PHE A 376 6.50 -18.95 -20.52
N HIS A 377 7.21 -20.01 -20.89
CA HIS A 377 8.54 -19.91 -21.49
C HIS A 377 8.57 -19.24 -22.88
N ASP A 378 7.42 -19.14 -23.55
CA ASP A 378 7.26 -18.34 -24.78
C ASP A 378 7.18 -16.82 -24.53
N GLY A 379 7.18 -16.40 -23.25
CA GLY A 379 7.10 -14.99 -22.83
C GLY A 379 5.68 -14.46 -22.67
N SER A 380 4.65 -15.28 -22.91
CA SER A 380 3.26 -14.92 -22.68
C SER A 380 2.88 -14.99 -21.20
N ILE A 381 1.85 -14.24 -20.82
CA ILE A 381 1.18 -14.34 -19.52
C ILE A 381 -0.31 -14.58 -19.77
N GLN A 382 -0.90 -15.60 -19.13
CA GLN A 382 -2.34 -15.82 -19.15
C GLN A 382 -2.92 -15.62 -17.75
N ILE A 383 -4.05 -14.92 -17.69
CA ILE A 383 -4.87 -14.79 -16.48
C ILE A 383 -5.97 -15.83 -16.58
N LEU A 384 -6.03 -16.75 -15.64
CA LEU A 384 -7.04 -17.79 -15.55
C LEU A 384 -7.98 -17.52 -14.38
N HIS A 385 -9.25 -17.86 -14.52
CA HIS A 385 -10.19 -17.81 -13.41
C HIS A 385 -9.75 -18.81 -12.33
N ARG A 386 -9.58 -18.34 -11.10
CA ARG A 386 -8.90 -19.07 -10.02
C ARG A 386 -9.52 -20.41 -9.62
N LEU A 387 -10.82 -20.60 -9.87
CA LEU A 387 -11.52 -21.86 -9.56
C LEU A 387 -11.82 -22.71 -10.79
N SER A 388 -12.10 -22.10 -11.94
CA SER A 388 -12.51 -22.85 -13.15
C SER A 388 -11.37 -23.03 -14.15
N LEU A 389 -10.25 -22.33 -13.96
CA LEU A 389 -9.07 -22.26 -14.83
C LEU A 389 -9.35 -21.87 -16.28
N HIS A 390 -10.50 -21.24 -16.53
CA HIS A 390 -10.81 -20.67 -17.84
C HIS A 390 -10.00 -19.41 -18.06
N THR A 391 -9.43 -19.25 -19.25
CA THR A 391 -8.67 -18.06 -19.62
C THR A 391 -9.56 -16.82 -19.64
N MET A 392 -9.17 -15.81 -18.86
CA MET A 392 -9.85 -14.51 -18.75
C MET A 392 -9.14 -13.43 -19.56
N GLY A 393 -7.82 -13.53 -19.74
CA GLY A 393 -7.05 -12.57 -20.52
C GLY A 393 -5.64 -13.07 -20.80
N VAL A 394 -5.03 -12.55 -21.87
CA VAL A 394 -3.67 -12.92 -22.29
C VAL A 394 -2.86 -11.65 -22.53
N PHE A 395 -1.58 -11.72 -22.19
CA PHE A 395 -0.56 -10.73 -22.54
C PHE A 395 0.52 -11.44 -23.34
N TYR A 396 0.86 -10.84 -24.47
CA TYR A 396 1.91 -11.30 -25.36
C TYR A 396 3.09 -10.34 -25.22
N GLY A 397 4.26 -10.85 -24.84
CA GLY A 397 5.48 -10.04 -24.71
C GLY A 397 5.89 -9.38 -26.04
N SER A 398 6.65 -8.28 -25.97
CA SER A 398 7.05 -7.48 -27.14
C SER A 398 7.88 -8.22 -28.19
N SER A 399 8.38 -9.43 -27.91
CA SER A 399 9.01 -10.33 -28.87
C SER A 399 8.03 -10.92 -29.90
N SER A 400 6.73 -10.91 -29.59
CA SER A 400 5.67 -11.51 -30.42
C SER A 400 4.83 -10.48 -31.19
N SER A 401 4.89 -9.20 -30.82
CA SER A 401 4.15 -8.12 -31.50
C SER A 401 4.68 -7.76 -32.90
N ALA A 402 5.71 -8.45 -33.39
CA ALA A 402 6.21 -8.32 -34.76
C ALA A 402 5.52 -9.28 -35.75
N GLN A 403 4.64 -10.17 -35.30
CA GLN A 403 3.89 -11.06 -36.20
C GLN A 403 2.40 -10.97 -35.87
N ARG A 404 1.69 -10.10 -36.60
CA ARG A 404 0.25 -10.30 -36.80
C ARG A 404 0.07 -11.65 -37.51
N PRO A 405 -0.97 -12.44 -37.18
CA PRO A 405 -1.29 -13.63 -37.95
C PRO A 405 -1.76 -13.18 -39.34
N GLY A 406 -0.89 -13.25 -40.35
CA GLY A 406 -1.22 -12.89 -41.73
C GLY A 406 -0.08 -12.42 -42.64
N ASP A 407 1.06 -11.95 -42.10
CA ASP A 407 2.17 -11.48 -42.94
C ASP A 407 3.31 -12.51 -43.00
N GLU A 408 3.29 -13.37 -44.03
CA GLU A 408 4.49 -14.09 -44.47
C GLU A 408 5.51 -13.07 -44.99
N SER A 409 6.60 -12.85 -44.25
CA SER A 409 7.75 -12.13 -44.77
C SER A 409 9.03 -12.96 -44.69
N THR A 410 9.47 -13.32 -45.89
CA THR A 410 10.81 -13.71 -46.37
C THR A 410 11.93 -13.95 -45.34
N ILE A 411 12.46 -15.17 -45.41
CA ILE A 411 13.61 -15.72 -44.70
C ILE A 411 14.82 -14.75 -44.76
N LYS A 412 15.14 -14.09 -43.64
CA LYS A 412 16.47 -13.54 -43.37
C LYS A 412 17.12 -14.32 -42.23
N ARG A 413 18.33 -14.82 -42.52
CA ARG A 413 19.24 -15.62 -41.68
C ARG A 413 18.98 -15.49 -40.17
N GLN A 414 18.45 -16.56 -39.57
CA GLN A 414 18.40 -16.75 -38.12
C GLN A 414 19.83 -16.77 -37.56
N ARG A 415 20.20 -15.72 -36.82
CA ARG A 415 21.20 -15.88 -35.75
C ARG A 415 20.63 -16.92 -34.77
N ALA A 416 21.49 -17.82 -34.27
CA ALA A 416 21.11 -18.79 -33.24
C ALA A 416 20.29 -18.08 -32.16
N ALA A 417 19.01 -18.45 -32.03
CA ALA A 417 18.08 -17.78 -31.12
C ALA A 417 18.59 -18.00 -29.69
N GLY A 418 19.00 -16.93 -29.02
CA GLY A 418 19.20 -16.96 -27.58
C GLY A 418 17.92 -17.39 -26.85
N PRO A 419 17.99 -17.76 -25.56
CA PRO A 419 16.81 -18.16 -24.81
C PRO A 419 15.73 -17.08 -24.90
N ALA A 420 14.49 -17.50 -25.20
CA ALA A 420 13.36 -16.58 -25.33
C ALA A 420 13.15 -15.80 -24.03
N LEU A 421 12.85 -14.50 -24.16
CA LEU A 421 12.52 -13.64 -23.02
C LEU A 421 11.24 -14.16 -22.36
N HIS A 422 11.31 -14.45 -21.05
CA HIS A 422 10.16 -14.90 -20.27
C HIS A 422 10.27 -14.50 -18.81
N PHE A 423 9.14 -14.48 -18.12
CA PHE A 423 9.06 -14.13 -16.71
C PHE A 423 9.46 -15.31 -15.82
N LYS A 424 10.34 -15.05 -14.85
CA LYS A 424 10.79 -16.05 -13.88
C LYS A 424 10.10 -15.89 -12.52
N ALA A 425 9.60 -14.69 -12.22
CA ALA A 425 8.83 -14.42 -11.02
C ALA A 425 7.68 -13.45 -11.33
N LEU A 426 6.51 -13.68 -10.74
CA LEU A 426 5.31 -12.87 -10.90
C LEU A 426 4.65 -12.61 -9.53
N GLN A 427 4.14 -11.40 -9.32
CA GLN A 427 3.37 -11.05 -8.13
C GLN A 427 2.24 -10.07 -8.45
N PHE A 428 1.03 -10.36 -7.97
CA PHE A 428 -0.05 -9.39 -7.98
C PHE A 428 0.13 -8.34 -6.88
N SER A 429 -0.30 -7.14 -7.23
CA SER A 429 -0.70 -6.08 -6.31
C SER A 429 -1.87 -6.51 -5.40
N TRP A 430 -2.09 -5.78 -4.31
CA TRP A 430 -3.08 -6.16 -3.30
C TRP A 430 -4.53 -5.99 -3.74
N THR A 431 -4.82 -5.07 -4.67
CA THR A 431 -6.15 -4.99 -5.31
C THR A 431 -6.25 -5.83 -6.58
N SER A 432 -5.18 -6.51 -6.98
CA SER A 432 -5.10 -7.32 -8.22
C SER A 432 -5.26 -6.53 -9.52
N LEU A 433 -5.06 -5.20 -9.48
CA LEU A 433 -5.14 -4.30 -10.65
C LEU A 433 -3.79 -4.03 -11.34
N ALA A 434 -2.71 -4.51 -10.75
CA ALA A 434 -1.37 -4.53 -11.32
C ALA A 434 -0.66 -5.87 -11.07
N LEU A 435 0.26 -6.21 -11.97
CA LEU A 435 1.10 -7.40 -11.91
C LEU A 435 2.56 -6.97 -12.13
N ALA A 436 3.43 -7.31 -11.17
CA ALA A 436 4.86 -7.13 -11.29
C ALA A 436 5.48 -8.45 -11.78
N GLY A 437 6.33 -8.37 -12.80
CA GLY A 437 7.05 -9.52 -13.32
C GLY A 437 8.53 -9.23 -13.47
N VAL A 438 9.37 -10.18 -13.04
CA VAL A 438 10.82 -10.10 -13.27
C VAL A 438 11.19 -11.13 -14.33
N ASP A 439 11.85 -10.68 -15.39
CA ASP A 439 12.23 -11.54 -16.50
C ASP A 439 13.55 -12.28 -16.27
N ASN A 440 13.87 -13.21 -17.18
CA ASN A 440 15.13 -13.95 -17.22
C ASN A 440 16.36 -13.08 -17.56
N HIS A 441 16.23 -11.75 -17.63
CA HIS A 441 17.33 -10.78 -17.67
C HIS A 441 17.39 -9.90 -16.42
N GLY A 442 16.56 -10.17 -15.40
CA GLY A 442 16.52 -9.38 -14.15
C GLY A 442 15.85 -8.01 -14.31
N LYS A 443 15.11 -7.77 -15.40
CA LYS A 443 14.35 -6.53 -15.59
C LYS A 443 13.00 -6.64 -14.91
N LEU A 444 12.55 -5.54 -14.32
CA LEU A 444 11.22 -5.44 -13.72
C LEU A 444 10.24 -4.87 -14.74
N HIS A 445 9.15 -5.60 -14.98
CA HIS A 445 8.02 -5.17 -15.79
C HIS A 445 6.81 -4.95 -14.89
N MET A 446 6.15 -3.81 -15.06
CA MET A 446 4.91 -3.48 -14.38
C MET A 446 3.76 -3.51 -15.38
N LEU A 447 2.79 -4.39 -15.18
CA LEU A 447 1.63 -4.53 -16.06
C LEU A 447 0.34 -4.06 -15.36
N ARG A 448 -0.51 -3.35 -16.10
CA ARG A 448 -1.89 -3.04 -15.74
C ARG A 448 -2.78 -4.24 -16.01
N VAL A 449 -3.53 -4.64 -14.99
CA VAL A 449 -4.53 -5.69 -15.06
C VAL A 449 -5.90 -5.03 -14.99
N SER A 450 -6.64 -5.04 -16.10
CA SER A 450 -7.95 -4.38 -16.17
C SER A 450 -8.93 -5.02 -15.16
N PRO A 451 -9.70 -4.22 -14.40
CA PRO A 451 -10.73 -4.74 -13.49
C PRO A 451 -11.78 -5.62 -14.20
N SER A 452 -12.01 -5.41 -15.50
CA SER A 452 -12.98 -6.17 -16.30
C SER A 452 -12.32 -7.21 -17.22
N MET A 453 -11.01 -7.43 -17.06
CA MET A 453 -10.19 -8.29 -17.92
C MET A 453 -10.32 -7.97 -19.42
N GLY A 454 -10.46 -6.68 -19.76
CA GLY A 454 -10.53 -6.20 -21.14
C GLY A 454 -11.94 -6.12 -21.73
N GLN A 455 -12.97 -6.48 -20.96
CA GLN A 455 -14.36 -6.26 -21.38
C GLN A 455 -14.69 -4.76 -21.33
N VAL A 456 -15.34 -4.26 -22.38
CA VAL A 456 -15.79 -2.87 -22.45
C VAL A 456 -16.93 -2.69 -21.46
N LEU A 457 -16.75 -1.78 -20.51
CA LEU A 457 -17.76 -1.43 -19.52
C LEU A 457 -18.30 -0.04 -19.77
N GLU A 458 -19.56 0.16 -19.38
CA GLU A 458 -20.09 1.50 -19.22
C GLU A 458 -19.28 2.29 -18.19
N MET A 459 -19.21 3.60 -18.39
CA MET A 459 -18.48 4.51 -17.51
C MET A 459 -18.93 4.38 -16.05
N ASN A 460 -20.25 4.25 -15.82
CA ASN A 460 -20.81 4.13 -14.47
C ASN A 460 -20.35 2.87 -13.74
N THR A 461 -20.31 1.73 -14.43
CA THR A 461 -19.82 0.46 -13.87
C THR A 461 -18.32 0.54 -13.58
N THR A 462 -17.55 1.14 -14.48
CA THR A 462 -16.10 1.37 -14.27
C THR A 462 -15.86 2.22 -13.02
N LEU A 463 -16.57 3.34 -12.89
CA LEU A 463 -16.49 4.21 -11.72
C LEU A 463 -16.87 3.47 -10.43
N ARG A 464 -17.92 2.63 -10.47
CA ARG A 464 -18.35 1.83 -9.31
C ARG A 464 -17.27 0.85 -8.86
N HIS A 465 -16.62 0.14 -9.79
CA HIS A 465 -15.54 -0.80 -9.46
C HIS A 465 -14.33 -0.10 -8.83
N LEU A 466 -13.92 1.03 -9.42
CA LEU A 466 -12.80 1.82 -8.89
C LEU A 466 -13.13 2.42 -7.52
N LEU A 467 -14.33 2.96 -7.36
CA LEU A 467 -14.81 3.50 -6.08
C LEU A 467 -14.81 2.42 -4.99
N PHE A 468 -15.34 1.24 -5.28
CA PHE A 468 -15.40 0.12 -4.33
C PHE A 468 -14.00 -0.32 -3.85
N LEU A 469 -13.00 -0.31 -4.73
CA LEU A 469 -11.61 -0.61 -4.37
C LEU A 469 -10.93 0.54 -3.61
N LEU A 470 -11.23 1.80 -3.93
CA LEU A 470 -10.74 2.96 -3.17
C LEU A 470 -11.30 2.96 -1.74
N GLU A 471 -12.58 2.62 -1.57
CA GLU A 471 -13.21 2.44 -0.26
C GLU A 471 -12.51 1.32 0.52
N TYR A 472 -12.23 0.18 -0.13
CA TYR A 472 -11.49 -0.93 0.47
C TYR A 472 -10.10 -0.49 0.95
N CYS A 473 -9.32 0.18 0.10
CA CYS A 473 -8.00 0.71 0.47
C CYS A 473 -8.09 1.72 1.63
N MET A 474 -9.11 2.59 1.63
CA MET A 474 -9.33 3.57 2.68
C MET A 474 -9.63 2.91 4.04
N VAL A 475 -10.48 1.88 4.07
CA VAL A 475 -10.85 1.14 5.29
C VAL A 475 -9.68 0.30 5.80
N THR A 476 -9.01 -0.43 4.91
CA THR A 476 -7.89 -1.32 5.28
C THR A 476 -6.60 -0.57 5.60
N GLY A 477 -6.39 0.60 5.00
CA GLY A 477 -5.13 1.32 5.03
C GLY A 477 -4.10 0.77 4.03
N TYR A 478 -4.50 -0.14 3.12
CA TYR A 478 -3.66 -0.56 2.01
C TYR A 478 -3.45 0.59 1.02
N ASP A 479 -2.30 0.60 0.37
CA ASP A 479 -1.99 1.62 -0.61
C ASP A 479 -2.83 1.43 -1.89
N TRP A 480 -3.33 2.54 -2.44
CA TRP A 480 -4.26 2.58 -3.58
C TRP A 480 -3.60 2.87 -4.93
N TRP A 481 -2.27 2.87 -5.01
CA TRP A 481 -1.52 3.20 -6.24
C TRP A 481 -1.94 2.37 -7.46
N ASP A 482 -2.16 1.06 -7.29
CA ASP A 482 -2.58 0.16 -8.37
C ASP A 482 -3.99 0.49 -8.90
N VAL A 483 -4.89 1.01 -8.06
CA VAL A 483 -6.20 1.54 -8.48
C VAL A 483 -6.02 2.80 -9.33
N LEU A 484 -5.08 3.68 -8.98
CA LEU A 484 -4.81 4.91 -9.74
C LEU A 484 -4.36 4.66 -11.17
N LEU A 485 -3.74 3.50 -11.47
CA LEU A 485 -3.33 3.12 -12.84
C LEU A 485 -4.50 3.06 -13.83
N HIS A 486 -5.73 2.88 -13.33
CA HIS A 486 -6.94 2.72 -14.13
C HIS A 486 -7.84 3.95 -14.10
N VAL A 487 -7.52 4.96 -13.29
CA VAL A 487 -8.27 6.22 -13.21
C VAL A 487 -7.84 7.11 -14.36
N GLN A 488 -8.77 7.39 -15.28
CA GLN A 488 -8.54 8.34 -16.38
C GLN A 488 -8.79 9.78 -15.91
N PRO A 489 -8.15 10.80 -16.53
CA PRO A 489 -8.34 12.21 -16.13
C PRO A 489 -9.80 12.68 -16.10
N SER A 490 -10.64 12.15 -16.99
CA SER A 490 -12.08 12.45 -17.05
C SER A 490 -12.90 11.85 -15.90
N MET A 491 -12.39 10.82 -15.22
CA MET A 491 -13.05 10.15 -14.10
C MET A 491 -12.80 10.84 -12.76
N VAL A 492 -11.74 11.65 -12.66
CA VAL A 492 -11.22 12.20 -11.40
C VAL A 492 -12.28 12.95 -10.62
N HIS A 493 -12.99 13.89 -11.26
CA HIS A 493 -14.02 14.69 -10.61
C HIS A 493 -15.12 13.80 -10.00
N ASN A 494 -15.67 12.87 -10.80
CA ASN A 494 -16.74 11.98 -10.36
C ASN A 494 -16.33 11.06 -9.21
N LEU A 495 -15.09 10.55 -9.22
CA LEU A 495 -14.58 9.69 -8.15
C LEU A 495 -14.39 10.49 -6.85
N VAL A 496 -13.88 11.71 -6.93
CA VAL A 496 -13.67 12.58 -5.75
C VAL A 496 -15.00 12.92 -5.06
N GLU A 497 -16.02 13.27 -5.85
CA GLU A 497 -17.34 13.61 -5.30
C GLU A 497 -18.06 12.37 -4.75
N LYS A 498 -18.16 11.28 -5.53
CA LYS A 498 -18.82 10.04 -5.06
C LYS A 498 -18.15 9.44 -3.83
N LEU A 499 -16.81 9.42 -3.78
CA LEU A 499 -16.09 8.95 -2.58
C LEU A 499 -16.40 9.82 -1.36
N HIS A 500 -16.61 11.12 -1.55
CA HIS A 500 -17.03 12.01 -0.46
C HIS A 500 -18.42 11.68 0.04
N GLU A 501 -19.37 11.50 -0.88
CA GLU A 501 -20.75 11.16 -0.53
C GLU A 501 -20.82 9.85 0.25
N GLU A 502 -20.14 8.80 -0.21
CA GLU A 502 -20.14 7.51 0.49
C GLU A 502 -19.51 7.62 1.89
N TYR A 503 -18.44 8.40 2.02
CA TYR A 503 -17.85 8.70 3.33
C TYR A 503 -18.84 9.45 4.25
N MET A 504 -19.56 10.46 3.73
CA MET A 504 -20.52 11.25 4.52
C MET A 504 -21.75 10.44 4.95
N ARG A 505 -22.04 9.33 4.29
CA ARG A 505 -23.10 8.39 4.70
C ARG A 505 -22.68 7.48 5.85
N GLN A 506 -21.40 7.41 6.19
CA GLN A 506 -20.94 6.57 7.32
C GLN A 506 -21.31 7.18 8.66
N ASN A 507 -21.33 6.36 9.72
CA ASN A 507 -21.48 6.87 11.08
C ASN A 507 -20.30 7.77 11.50
N GLN A 508 -20.54 8.65 12.48
CA GLN A 508 -19.58 9.67 12.90
C GLN A 508 -18.25 9.09 13.40
N ALA A 509 -18.28 7.94 14.08
CA ALA A 509 -17.07 7.27 14.58
C ALA A 509 -16.16 6.81 13.43
N LEU A 510 -16.74 6.20 12.39
CA LEU A 510 -15.98 5.77 11.22
C LEU A 510 -15.49 6.95 10.39
N GLN A 511 -16.31 8.00 10.24
CA GLN A 511 -15.88 9.25 9.61
C GLN A 511 -14.64 9.81 10.30
N GLN A 512 -14.64 9.90 11.63
CA GLN A 512 -13.50 10.41 12.40
C GLN A 512 -12.22 9.59 12.15
N VAL A 513 -12.32 8.26 12.07
CA VAL A 513 -11.17 7.38 11.80
C VAL A 513 -10.63 7.55 10.38
N LEU A 514 -11.50 7.83 9.40
CA LEU A 514 -11.15 7.91 7.98
C LEU A 514 -10.89 9.35 7.48
N ALA A 515 -11.14 10.36 8.31
CA ALA A 515 -11.14 11.77 7.91
C ALA A 515 -9.88 12.22 7.17
N THR A 516 -8.68 11.86 7.65
CA THR A 516 -7.43 12.21 6.98
C THR A 516 -7.16 11.33 5.75
N ARG A 517 -7.59 10.06 5.78
CA ARG A 517 -7.42 9.12 4.66
C ARG A 517 -8.23 9.55 3.44
N ILE A 518 -9.47 9.98 3.61
CA ILE A 518 -10.27 10.43 2.47
C ILE A 518 -9.67 11.67 1.82
N VAL A 519 -9.17 12.63 2.61
CA VAL A 519 -8.50 13.83 2.07
C VAL A 519 -7.24 13.42 1.29
N ALA A 520 -6.46 12.46 1.81
CA ALA A 520 -5.29 11.93 1.11
C ALA A 520 -5.63 11.22 -0.21
N VAL A 521 -6.68 10.39 -0.24
CA VAL A 521 -7.14 9.71 -1.48
C VAL A 521 -7.60 10.74 -2.51
N LYS A 522 -8.40 11.74 -2.10
CA LYS A 522 -8.83 12.83 -2.98
C LYS A 522 -7.64 13.61 -3.53
N ALA A 523 -6.63 13.88 -2.71
CA ALA A 523 -5.40 14.53 -3.15
C ALA A 523 -4.65 13.71 -4.20
N SER A 524 -4.58 12.38 -4.05
CA SER A 524 -4.00 11.47 -5.05
C SER A 524 -4.79 11.46 -6.36
N LEU A 525 -6.12 11.40 -6.30
CA LEU A 525 -6.99 11.42 -7.49
C LEU A 525 -6.84 12.74 -8.27
N CYS A 526 -6.89 13.87 -7.57
CA CYS A 526 -6.82 15.19 -8.20
C CYS A 526 -5.51 15.46 -8.96
N LYS A 527 -4.42 14.77 -8.62
CA LYS A 527 -3.13 14.85 -9.34
C LYS A 527 -3.16 14.21 -10.73
N LEU A 528 -4.12 13.31 -11.00
CA LEU A 528 -4.19 12.58 -12.27
C LEU A 528 -4.80 13.42 -13.40
N SER A 529 -5.33 14.60 -13.12
CA SER A 529 -5.91 15.50 -14.12
C SER A 529 -5.41 16.93 -13.92
N THR A 530 -4.94 17.55 -15.01
CA THR A 530 -4.48 18.95 -15.00
C THR A 530 -5.58 19.91 -14.57
N ALA A 531 -6.84 19.62 -14.91
CA ALA A 531 -8.01 20.42 -14.52
C ALA A 531 -8.26 20.43 -13.00
N THR A 532 -7.76 19.42 -12.28
CA THR A 532 -7.93 19.30 -10.82
C THR A 532 -6.62 19.37 -10.05
N ALA A 533 -5.47 19.56 -10.70
CA ALA A 533 -4.16 19.52 -10.07
C ALA A 533 -4.03 20.54 -8.93
N ALA A 534 -4.60 21.74 -9.08
CA ALA A 534 -4.67 22.73 -8.03
C ALA A 534 -5.50 22.29 -6.81
N ARG A 535 -6.59 21.52 -6.99
CA ARG A 535 -7.36 20.94 -5.87
C ARG A 535 -6.52 19.94 -5.05
N ALA A 536 -5.55 19.28 -5.68
CA ALA A 536 -4.64 18.39 -4.94
C ALA A 536 -3.81 19.19 -3.91
N CYS A 537 -3.40 20.40 -4.27
CA CYS A 537 -2.70 21.31 -3.36
C CYS A 537 -3.60 21.73 -2.19
N ASP A 538 -4.87 22.05 -2.45
CA ASP A 538 -5.86 22.40 -1.43
C ASP A 538 -6.04 21.27 -0.42
N PHE A 539 -6.10 20.02 -0.89
CA PHE A 539 -6.18 18.87 0.01
C PHE A 539 -4.90 18.65 0.84
N HIS A 540 -3.71 18.98 0.31
CA HIS A 540 -2.48 18.96 1.12
C HIS A 540 -2.48 20.06 2.18
N ALA A 541 -2.88 21.28 1.82
CA ALA A 541 -3.06 22.37 2.77
C ALA A 541 -4.09 21.99 3.85
N LYS A 542 -5.19 21.34 3.47
CA LYS A 542 -6.22 20.84 4.41
C LYS A 542 -5.65 19.78 5.37
N LEU A 543 -4.84 18.84 4.88
CA LEU A 543 -4.17 17.86 5.75
C LEU A 543 -3.24 18.55 6.75
N LEU A 544 -2.48 19.56 6.32
CA LEU A 544 -1.60 20.34 7.19
C LEU A 544 -2.40 21.14 8.23
N LEU A 545 -3.49 21.80 7.82
CA LEU A 545 -4.36 22.53 8.75
C LEU A 545 -4.98 21.59 9.79
N ILE A 546 -5.51 20.42 9.39
CA ILE A 546 -6.05 19.42 10.31
C ILE A 546 -4.98 18.99 11.31
N ALA A 547 -3.75 18.76 10.85
CA ALA A 547 -2.62 18.40 11.70
C ALA A 547 -2.27 19.52 12.69
N ILE A 548 -2.16 20.76 12.24
CA ILE A 548 -1.87 21.93 13.08
C ILE A 548 -2.98 22.11 14.11
N SER A 549 -4.25 22.10 13.69
CA SER A 549 -5.41 22.22 14.58
C SER A 549 -5.43 21.14 15.66
N ALA A 550 -5.24 19.87 15.29
CA ALA A 550 -5.16 18.78 16.25
C ALA A 550 -3.97 18.91 17.21
N THR A 551 -2.88 19.56 16.79
CA THR A 551 -1.69 19.77 17.64
C THR A 551 -1.92 20.93 18.60
N LEU A 552 -2.36 22.08 18.10
CA LEU A 552 -2.62 23.28 18.91
C LEU A 552 -3.74 23.04 19.91
N LYS A 553 -4.86 22.41 19.52
CA LYS A 553 -5.95 22.05 20.44
C LYS A 553 -5.51 21.07 21.52
N SER A 554 -4.57 20.17 21.23
CA SER A 554 -4.06 19.21 22.22
C SER A 554 -3.20 19.85 23.32
N LEU A 555 -2.79 21.11 23.15
CA LEU A 555 -2.09 21.86 24.19
C LEU A 555 -3.06 22.39 25.27
N LEU A 556 -4.32 22.60 24.92
CA LEU A 556 -5.32 23.16 25.83
C LEU A 556 -5.61 22.20 26.99
N ARG A 557 -5.80 22.75 28.19
CA ARG A 557 -6.01 21.95 29.41
C ARG A 557 -7.32 22.34 30.10
N PRO A 558 -8.15 21.37 30.53
CA PRO A 558 -9.32 21.67 31.33
C PRO A 558 -8.89 22.24 32.68
N HIS A 559 -9.62 23.25 33.18
CA HIS A 559 -9.33 23.90 34.46
C HIS A 559 -9.59 22.98 35.68
N VAL A 560 -10.46 21.97 35.53
CA VAL A 560 -10.77 20.97 36.55
C VAL A 560 -10.56 19.56 35.97
N LEU A 561 -9.79 18.72 36.67
CA LEU A 561 -9.37 17.38 36.18
C LEU A 561 -10.50 16.32 36.22
N ASN A 562 -11.61 16.55 36.94
CA ASN A 562 -12.65 15.54 37.22
C ASN A 562 -14.04 15.79 36.60
N THR A 563 -14.21 16.80 35.73
CA THR A 563 -15.33 16.95 34.75
C THR A 563 -14.92 18.00 33.69
N PRO A 564 -15.29 17.90 32.38
CA PRO A 564 -16.55 17.38 31.81
C PRO A 564 -16.42 16.42 30.59
N ASP A 565 -17.55 15.96 30.02
CA ASP A 565 -17.66 15.11 28.81
C ASP A 565 -17.03 15.70 27.51
N LYS A 566 -16.63 16.98 27.49
CA LYS A 566 -16.09 17.70 26.30
C LYS A 566 -14.76 18.38 26.59
N SER A 567 -13.79 18.29 25.67
CA SER A 567 -12.47 18.94 25.81
C SER A 567 -12.54 20.46 25.57
N PRO A 568 -11.54 21.25 26.04
CA PRO A 568 -11.45 22.68 25.70
C PRO A 568 -11.45 22.94 24.19
N GLY A 569 -10.81 22.06 23.40
CA GLY A 569 -10.82 22.14 21.94
C GLY A 569 -12.22 21.94 21.34
N ASP A 570 -13.02 21.05 21.92
CA ASP A 570 -14.42 20.83 21.48
C ASP A 570 -15.29 22.04 21.83
N ARG A 571 -15.09 22.65 23.01
CA ARG A 571 -15.77 23.89 23.41
C ARG A 571 -15.45 25.05 22.47
N LEU A 572 -14.19 25.23 22.12
CA LEU A 572 -13.76 26.24 21.15
C LEU A 572 -14.47 26.04 19.81
N THR A 573 -14.48 24.80 19.32
CA THR A 573 -15.14 24.41 18.06
C THR A 573 -16.62 24.77 18.13
N GLU A 574 -17.31 24.40 19.22
CA GLU A 574 -18.74 24.69 19.42
C GLU A 574 -19.03 26.20 19.47
N ILE A 575 -18.21 26.99 20.16
CA ILE A 575 -18.38 28.44 20.28
C ILE A 575 -18.11 29.13 18.93
N CYS A 576 -17.03 28.78 18.23
CA CYS A 576 -16.70 29.37 16.94
C CYS A 576 -17.72 29.03 15.85
N ALA A 577 -18.30 27.82 15.89
CA ALA A 577 -19.36 27.42 14.97
C ALA A 577 -20.65 28.21 15.18
N LYS A 578 -21.02 28.55 16.43
CA LYS A 578 -22.24 29.31 16.74
C LYS A 578 -22.08 30.82 16.65
N ASN A 579 -20.89 31.34 16.92
CA ASN A 579 -20.64 32.77 16.98
C ASN A 579 -20.34 33.37 15.60
N THR A 580 -21.23 34.25 15.15
CA THR A 580 -21.14 34.95 13.86
C THR A 580 -20.52 36.34 13.95
N ASP A 581 -20.08 36.77 15.14
CA ASP A 581 -19.45 38.07 15.31
C ASP A 581 -18.13 38.12 14.54
N THR A 582 -17.93 39.22 13.82
CA THR A 582 -16.73 39.45 13.01
C THR A 582 -15.60 40.07 13.83
N ASP A 583 -15.88 40.49 15.07
CA ASP A 583 -14.88 40.99 16.01
C ASP A 583 -14.33 39.85 16.88
N ILE A 584 -13.05 39.54 16.70
CA ILE A 584 -12.38 38.42 17.36
C ILE A 584 -12.43 38.52 18.88
N ASP A 585 -12.33 39.73 19.42
CA ASP A 585 -12.27 39.95 20.86
C ASP A 585 -13.64 39.67 21.52
N LYS A 586 -14.75 39.93 20.81
CA LYS A 586 -16.10 39.56 21.26
C LYS A 586 -16.34 38.05 21.25
N VAL A 587 -15.76 37.34 20.29
CA VAL A 587 -15.82 35.86 20.26
C VAL A 587 -15.12 35.30 21.49
N MET A 588 -13.94 35.84 21.83
CA MET A 588 -13.11 35.41 22.95
C MET A 588 -13.75 35.58 24.32
N ILE A 589 -14.61 36.59 24.53
CA ILE A 589 -15.34 36.79 25.80
C ILE A 589 -16.20 35.57 26.18
N ASN A 590 -16.60 34.76 25.19
CA ASN A 590 -17.39 33.55 25.42
C ASN A 590 -16.52 32.34 25.84
N LEU A 591 -15.19 32.48 25.86
CA LEU A 591 -14.23 31.43 26.19
C LEU A 591 -13.67 31.59 27.61
N LYS A 592 -13.41 30.45 28.26
CA LYS A 592 -12.72 30.41 29.55
C LYS A 592 -11.22 30.52 29.34
N THR A 593 -10.67 31.72 29.51
CA THR A 593 -9.25 32.01 29.22
C THR A 593 -8.27 31.14 30.01
N GLU A 594 -8.66 30.61 31.17
CA GLU A 594 -7.84 29.73 32.01
C GLU A 594 -7.48 28.40 31.30
N GLU A 595 -8.32 27.96 30.36
CA GLU A 595 -8.09 26.72 29.60
C GLU A 595 -7.03 26.86 28.50
N PHE A 596 -6.64 28.11 28.19
CA PHE A 596 -5.71 28.49 27.13
C PHE A 596 -4.34 28.92 27.66
N VAL A 597 -4.17 29.00 28.99
CA VAL A 597 -2.91 29.43 29.61
C VAL A 597 -1.83 28.36 29.41
N LEU A 598 -0.74 28.75 28.74
CA LEU A 598 0.39 27.90 28.42
C LEU A 598 1.72 28.58 28.73
N ASP A 599 2.73 27.76 29.03
CA ASP A 599 4.11 28.23 29.10
C ASP A 599 4.57 28.75 27.73
N GLY A 600 5.44 29.77 27.74
CA GLY A 600 5.92 30.41 26.50
C GLY A 600 6.80 29.54 25.60
N PRO A 601 7.75 28.76 26.13
CA PRO A 601 8.68 27.99 25.30
C PRO A 601 8.00 26.96 24.36
N PRO A 602 6.96 26.20 24.78
CA PRO A 602 6.18 25.36 23.88
C PRO A 602 5.58 26.12 22.70
N LEU A 603 4.91 27.25 22.94
CA LEU A 603 4.27 28.05 21.89
C LEU A 603 5.29 28.66 20.94
N GLN A 604 6.38 29.22 21.47
CA GLN A 604 7.46 29.77 20.65
C GLN A 604 8.08 28.72 19.72
N SER A 605 8.17 27.47 20.18
CA SER A 605 8.70 26.37 19.36
C SER A 605 7.78 25.87 18.24
N LEU A 606 6.51 26.31 18.26
CA LEU A 606 5.50 26.05 17.23
C LEU A 606 5.17 27.32 16.43
N GLN A 607 5.92 28.41 16.62
CA GLN A 607 5.66 29.70 15.98
C GLN A 607 5.59 29.60 14.45
N GLN A 608 6.38 28.71 13.84
CA GLN A 608 6.35 28.44 12.41
C GLN A 608 5.03 27.85 11.92
N LEU A 609 4.34 27.05 12.75
CA LEU A 609 3.00 26.54 12.43
C LEU A 609 1.94 27.63 12.62
N ILE A 610 2.10 28.47 13.66
CA ILE A 610 1.24 29.63 13.91
C ILE A 610 1.36 30.65 12.75
N GLN A 611 2.59 30.93 12.32
CA GLN A 611 2.89 31.78 11.19
C GLN A 611 2.23 31.23 9.91
N TRP A 612 2.36 29.93 9.64
CA TRP A 612 1.73 29.30 8.49
C TRP A 612 0.20 29.50 8.48
N VAL A 613 -0.49 29.44 9.63
CA VAL A 613 -1.93 29.71 9.70
C VAL A 613 -2.24 31.15 9.28
N GLY A 614 -1.51 32.14 9.81
CA GLY A 614 -1.70 33.55 9.46
C GLY A 614 -1.42 33.82 7.97
N ASP A 615 -0.29 33.31 7.48
CA ASP A 615 0.14 33.41 6.08
C ASP A 615 -0.87 32.77 5.13
N PHE A 616 -1.40 31.60 5.50
CA PHE A 616 -2.37 30.90 4.67
C PHE A 616 -3.72 31.61 4.63
N VAL A 617 -4.20 32.18 5.74
CA VAL A 617 -5.42 33.01 5.76
C VAL A 617 -5.23 34.25 4.88
N LEU A 618 -4.10 34.95 5.01
CA LEU A 618 -3.78 36.10 4.18
C LEU A 618 -3.74 35.71 2.69
N TYR A 619 -3.08 34.60 2.35
CA TYR A 619 -3.03 34.09 0.99
C TYR A 619 -4.42 33.80 0.42
N LEU A 620 -5.29 33.13 1.18
CA LEU A 620 -6.65 32.80 0.73
C LEU A 620 -7.46 34.07 0.46
N LEU A 621 -7.48 35.00 1.40
CA LEU A 621 -8.25 36.24 1.28
C LEU A 621 -7.71 37.13 0.16
N ALA A 622 -6.39 37.31 0.04
CA ALA A 622 -5.79 38.10 -1.04
C ALA A 622 -6.04 37.51 -2.44
N ASN A 623 -6.33 36.21 -2.53
CA ASN A 623 -6.68 35.55 -3.80
C ASN A 623 -8.19 35.41 -4.03
N LEU A 624 -9.04 35.80 -3.08
CA LEU A 624 -10.49 35.79 -3.24
C LEU A 624 -10.96 36.58 -4.48
N PRO A 625 -10.42 37.77 -4.81
CA PRO A 625 -10.83 38.51 -6.00
C PRO A 625 -10.46 37.83 -7.33
N ASN A 626 -9.50 36.90 -7.30
CA ASN A 626 -8.94 36.28 -8.50
C ASN A 626 -9.71 35.01 -8.95
N GLN A 627 -10.93 34.78 -8.47
CA GLN A 627 -11.71 33.55 -8.72
C GLN A 627 -12.09 33.32 -10.20
N GLY A 628 -12.02 34.33 -11.07
CA GLY A 628 -12.39 34.22 -12.50
C GLY A 628 -11.32 33.62 -13.43
N SER A 629 -10.14 33.24 -12.91
CA SER A 629 -9.01 32.71 -13.70
C SER A 629 -8.88 31.17 -13.57
N MET A 630 -7.90 30.56 -14.25
CA MET A 630 -7.60 29.12 -14.13
C MET A 630 -7.50 28.69 -12.66
N VAL A 631 -7.96 27.48 -12.31
CA VAL A 631 -8.00 26.95 -10.93
C VAL A 631 -6.62 27.08 -10.27
N ARG A 632 -6.49 28.03 -9.33
CA ARG A 632 -5.29 28.24 -8.50
C ARG A 632 -5.41 27.49 -7.17
N PRO A 633 -4.28 27.13 -6.52
CA PRO A 633 -4.31 26.67 -5.13
C PRO A 633 -5.02 27.68 -4.23
N GLY A 634 -5.86 27.18 -3.33
CA GLY A 634 -6.74 27.94 -2.44
C GLY A 634 -8.21 27.95 -2.90
N PHE A 635 -8.50 27.67 -4.17
CA PHE A 635 -9.84 27.83 -4.74
C PHE A 635 -10.90 26.95 -4.04
N GLY A 636 -10.64 25.65 -3.89
CA GLY A 636 -11.55 24.74 -3.22
C GLY A 636 -11.68 25.02 -1.73
N PHE A 637 -10.63 25.60 -1.13
CA PHE A 637 -10.58 25.94 0.29
C PHE A 637 -11.53 27.10 0.65
N MET A 638 -11.66 28.09 -0.24
CA MET A 638 -12.53 29.26 -0.04
C MET A 638 -14.03 28.94 -0.02
N ARG A 639 -14.43 27.73 -0.42
CA ARG A 639 -15.82 27.25 -0.43
C ARG A 639 -16.08 26.12 0.58
N ASP A 640 -15.08 25.78 1.38
CA ASP A 640 -15.12 24.68 2.33
C ASP A 640 -15.36 25.23 3.74
N GLY A 641 -16.62 25.38 4.12
CA GLY A 641 -17.05 25.98 5.40
C GLY A 641 -16.40 25.33 6.62
N ALA A 642 -16.21 24.01 6.62
CA ALA A 642 -15.54 23.29 7.69
C ALA A 642 -14.06 23.71 7.83
N SER A 643 -13.35 23.86 6.71
CA SER A 643 -11.94 24.30 6.74
C SER A 643 -11.80 25.78 7.09
N LEU A 644 -12.68 26.65 6.59
CA LEU A 644 -12.73 28.06 6.97
C LEU A 644 -13.05 28.23 8.47
N GLY A 645 -14.00 27.44 8.99
CA GLY A 645 -14.32 27.40 10.42
C GLY A 645 -13.11 26.99 11.27
N MET A 646 -12.37 25.97 10.81
CA MET A 646 -11.14 25.54 11.48
C MET A 646 -10.07 26.64 11.48
N LEU A 647 -9.92 27.42 10.40
CA LEU A 647 -9.03 28.58 10.39
C LEU A 647 -9.48 29.66 11.39
N ARG A 648 -10.79 29.95 11.49
CA ARG A 648 -11.34 30.89 12.49
C ARG A 648 -10.99 30.45 13.91
N GLU A 649 -11.19 29.17 14.22
CA GLU A 649 -10.81 28.58 15.52
C GLU A 649 -9.32 28.78 15.82
N MET A 650 -8.45 28.54 14.84
CA MET A 650 -7.00 28.73 15.02
C MET A 650 -6.65 30.20 15.27
N LEU A 651 -7.25 31.16 14.53
CA LEU A 651 -7.01 32.58 14.75
C LEU A 651 -7.46 33.03 16.14
N VAL A 652 -8.60 32.54 16.64
CA VAL A 652 -9.08 32.82 18.02
C VAL A 652 -8.08 32.30 19.05
N MET A 653 -7.61 31.05 18.91
CA MET A 653 -6.59 30.50 19.80
C MET A 653 -5.30 31.32 19.80
N ILE A 654 -4.81 31.64 18.61
CA ILE A 654 -3.58 32.41 18.41
C ILE A 654 -3.72 33.81 19.00
N ARG A 655 -4.89 34.46 18.86
CA ARG A 655 -5.17 35.77 19.47
C ARG A 655 -5.12 35.72 20.99
N ILE A 656 -5.75 34.72 21.63
CA ILE A 656 -5.70 34.53 23.08
C ILE A 656 -4.23 34.37 23.54
N TRP A 657 -3.46 33.52 22.86
CA TRP A 657 -2.04 33.35 23.19
C TRP A 657 -1.21 34.60 22.95
N GLY A 658 -1.51 35.38 21.91
CA GLY A 658 -0.87 36.65 21.61
C GLY A 658 -1.09 37.71 22.69
N LEU A 659 -2.28 37.77 23.29
CA LEU A 659 -2.56 38.66 24.43
C LEU A 659 -1.75 38.27 25.67
N LEU A 660 -1.56 36.96 25.90
CA LEU A 660 -0.75 36.47 27.02
C LEU A 660 0.76 36.63 26.74
N LYS A 661 1.18 36.41 25.48
CA LYS A 661 2.56 36.45 25.02
C LYS A 661 2.62 36.99 23.57
N PRO A 662 2.96 38.27 23.37
CA PRO A 662 2.96 38.90 22.04
C PRO A 662 3.83 38.18 20.99
N GLY A 663 4.92 37.53 21.41
CA GLY A 663 5.80 36.75 20.51
C GLY A 663 5.17 35.50 19.89
N CYS A 664 3.94 35.13 20.28
CA CYS A 664 3.17 34.03 19.70
C CYS A 664 2.24 34.48 18.56
N LEU A 665 2.21 35.77 18.21
CA LEU A 665 1.42 36.26 17.08
C LEU A 665 2.14 36.03 15.75
N PRO A 666 1.42 35.71 14.65
CA PRO A 666 1.98 35.77 13.31
C PRO A 666 2.53 37.17 13.02
N THR A 667 3.69 37.23 12.39
CA THR A 667 4.31 38.48 11.96
C THR A 667 3.95 38.74 10.50
N PHE A 668 3.36 39.90 10.22
CA PHE A 668 3.04 40.33 8.86
C PHE A 668 3.93 41.50 8.46
N THR A 669 4.38 41.52 7.22
CA THR A 669 5.05 42.70 6.66
C THR A 669 3.96 43.63 6.14
N ALA A 670 3.66 44.68 6.91
CA ALA A 670 2.60 45.64 6.62
C ALA A 670 3.16 46.98 6.13
N THR A 671 2.37 47.72 5.37
CA THR A 671 2.70 49.10 4.96
C THR A 671 2.39 50.13 6.06
N SER A 672 1.68 49.72 7.12
CA SER A 672 1.37 50.52 8.31
C SER A 672 1.50 49.70 9.59
N ASP A 673 2.17 50.25 10.61
CA ASP A 673 2.38 49.61 11.91
C ASP A 673 1.18 49.75 12.88
N SER A 674 0.19 50.59 12.56
CA SER A 674 -0.95 50.89 13.44
C SER A 674 -2.16 49.95 13.28
N GLN A 675 -2.15 49.07 12.28
CA GLN A 675 -3.27 48.21 11.92
C GLN A 675 -3.19 46.86 12.66
N ASP A 676 -4.29 46.47 13.33
CA ASP A 676 -4.41 45.11 13.87
C ASP A 676 -4.73 44.12 12.74
N ASN A 677 -3.66 43.55 12.17
CA ASN A 677 -3.75 42.63 11.03
C ASN A 677 -4.50 41.33 11.38
N MET A 678 -4.42 40.86 12.63
CA MET A 678 -5.14 39.66 13.06
C MET A 678 -6.64 39.90 13.12
N GLN A 679 -7.06 41.04 13.67
CA GLN A 679 -8.47 41.43 13.71
C GLN A 679 -9.02 41.65 12.28
N LEU A 680 -8.24 42.28 11.38
CA LEU A 680 -8.60 42.43 9.97
C LEU A 680 -8.84 41.06 9.30
N LEU A 681 -7.86 40.15 9.39
CA LEU A 681 -7.94 38.84 8.75
C LEU A 681 -9.09 38.00 9.32
N PHE A 682 -9.30 38.02 10.64
CA PHE A 682 -10.42 37.31 11.26
C PHE A 682 -11.78 37.84 10.80
N ARG A 683 -11.93 39.16 10.67
CA ARG A 683 -13.17 39.80 10.20
C ARG A 683 -13.50 39.36 8.78
N LEU A 684 -12.53 39.45 7.86
CA LEU A 684 -12.70 39.05 6.46
C LEU A 684 -12.94 37.54 6.32
N LEU A 685 -12.18 36.72 7.05
CA LEU A 685 -12.37 35.27 7.09
C LEU A 685 -13.75 34.88 7.63
N THR A 686 -14.25 35.58 8.65
CA THR A 686 -15.58 35.35 9.21
C THR A 686 -16.67 35.68 8.21
N LYS A 687 -16.57 36.80 7.48
CA LYS A 687 -17.49 37.14 6.39
C LYS A 687 -17.50 36.03 5.32
N LEU A 688 -16.32 35.58 4.88
CA LEU A 688 -16.21 34.50 3.89
C LEU A 688 -16.79 33.17 4.39
N TRP A 689 -16.53 32.82 5.66
CA TRP A 689 -17.08 31.62 6.29
C TRP A 689 -18.61 31.64 6.36
N LEU A 690 -19.22 32.79 6.66
CA LEU A 690 -20.69 32.92 6.69
C LEU A 690 -21.34 32.59 5.34
N CYS A 691 -20.64 32.86 4.23
CA CYS A 691 -21.10 32.50 2.88
C CYS A 691 -21.05 30.98 2.60
N SER A 692 -20.22 30.23 3.34
CA SER A 692 -19.89 28.81 3.04
C SER A 692 -20.23 27.83 4.19
N ARG A 693 -20.85 28.28 5.28
CA ARG A 693 -21.16 27.42 6.44
C ARG A 693 -22.35 26.49 6.16
N ASP A 694 -22.35 25.32 6.81
CA ASP A 694 -23.28 24.22 6.53
C ASP A 694 -24.77 24.53 6.84
N ASP A 695 -25.07 25.57 7.62
CA ASP A 695 -26.44 25.94 8.03
C ASP A 695 -27.27 26.67 6.95
N GLY A 696 -26.74 26.86 5.73
CA GLY A 696 -27.44 27.53 4.63
C GLY A 696 -26.93 27.13 3.23
N PRO A 697 -27.66 27.49 2.15
CA PRO A 697 -27.16 27.28 0.79
C PRO A 697 -25.87 28.10 0.59
N PRO A 698 -24.87 27.58 -0.14
CA PRO A 698 -23.65 28.33 -0.44
C PRO A 698 -24.01 29.66 -1.11
N GLN A 699 -23.53 30.76 -0.54
CA GLN A 699 -23.70 32.10 -1.09
C GLN A 699 -22.39 32.54 -1.72
N ASP A 700 -22.47 33.28 -2.82
CA ASP A 700 -21.29 33.95 -3.36
C ASP A 700 -20.90 35.11 -2.41
N PRO A 701 -19.59 35.38 -2.26
CA PRO A 701 -19.11 36.52 -1.48
C PRO A 701 -19.64 37.83 -2.09
N ASP A 702 -20.05 38.76 -1.23
CA ASP A 702 -20.57 40.05 -1.68
C ASP A 702 -19.45 40.95 -2.26
N GLU A 703 -19.84 41.92 -3.09
CA GLU A 703 -18.88 42.86 -3.70
C GLU A 703 -18.06 43.61 -2.64
N SER A 704 -18.67 43.90 -1.49
CA SER A 704 -17.98 44.58 -0.38
C SER A 704 -16.81 43.76 0.16
N LEU A 705 -16.98 42.45 0.40
CA LEU A 705 -15.90 41.58 0.85
C LEU A 705 -14.82 41.44 -0.21
N ILE A 706 -15.20 41.34 -1.48
CA ILE A 706 -14.25 41.23 -2.60
C ILE A 706 -13.40 42.49 -2.69
N ASP A 707 -14.00 43.68 -2.65
CA ASP A 707 -13.30 44.97 -2.70
C ASP A 707 -12.33 45.13 -1.54
N GLU A 708 -12.74 44.75 -0.33
CA GLU A 708 -11.85 44.76 0.84
C GLU A 708 -10.66 43.80 0.68
N CYS A 709 -10.90 42.62 0.11
CA CYS A 709 -9.84 41.64 -0.17
C CYS A 709 -8.90 42.09 -1.30
N CYS A 710 -9.39 42.83 -2.31
CA CYS A 710 -8.58 43.44 -3.37
C CYS A 710 -7.50 44.38 -2.83
N LEU A 711 -7.74 45.01 -1.68
CA LEU A 711 -6.81 45.95 -1.05
C LEU A 711 -5.74 45.24 -0.19
N LEU A 712 -5.86 43.94 0.11
CA LEU A 712 -4.90 43.25 0.97
C LEU A 712 -3.46 43.27 0.42
N PRO A 713 -3.20 43.02 -0.89
CA PRO A 713 -1.84 43.03 -1.41
C PRO A 713 -1.13 44.39 -1.34
N SER A 714 -1.87 45.50 -1.20
CA SER A 714 -1.28 46.83 -1.00
C SER A 714 -1.05 47.17 0.48
N GLN A 715 -1.70 46.44 1.39
CA GLN A 715 -1.56 46.60 2.84
C GLN A 715 -0.51 45.66 3.43
N LEU A 716 -0.44 44.42 2.91
CA LEU A 716 0.33 43.32 3.45
C LEU A 716 1.09 42.59 2.35
N LEU A 717 2.32 42.17 2.64
CA LEU A 717 3.07 41.27 1.77
C LEU A 717 2.40 39.89 1.75
N VAL A 718 1.83 39.51 0.60
CA VAL A 718 1.16 38.23 0.43
C VAL A 718 2.20 37.12 0.20
N PRO A 719 2.17 36.03 0.99
CA PRO A 719 3.12 34.92 0.84
C PRO A 719 2.86 34.12 -0.46
N SER A 720 3.91 33.52 -1.02
CA SER A 720 3.80 32.61 -2.17
C SER A 720 3.43 31.19 -1.73
N MET A 721 2.95 30.37 -2.68
CA MET A 721 2.61 28.95 -2.46
C MET A 721 3.78 27.98 -2.64
N ASP A 722 5.02 28.49 -2.60
CA ASP A 722 6.23 27.68 -2.79
C ASP A 722 6.44 26.65 -1.68
N TRP A 723 5.62 26.69 -0.63
CA TRP A 723 5.61 25.75 0.49
C TRP A 723 4.81 24.47 0.24
N LEU A 724 4.11 24.34 -0.88
CA LEU A 724 3.39 23.11 -1.21
C LEU A 724 4.34 22.03 -1.77
N PRO A 725 4.00 20.75 -1.54
CA PRO A 725 4.82 19.64 -2.01
C PRO A 725 4.62 19.42 -3.51
N VAL A 726 5.72 19.14 -4.23
CA VAL A 726 5.71 18.86 -5.67
C VAL A 726 5.95 17.37 -5.88
N ASN A 727 5.03 16.69 -6.56
CA ASN A 727 5.15 15.26 -6.85
C ASN A 727 6.01 15.02 -8.11
N ASP A 728 6.96 14.11 -8.00
CA ASP A 728 7.88 13.65 -9.06
C ASP A 728 7.67 12.17 -9.44
N GLY A 729 6.57 11.56 -8.96
CA GLY A 729 6.24 10.16 -9.12
C GLY A 729 5.79 9.77 -10.53
N VAL A 730 5.84 8.47 -10.83
CA VAL A 730 5.58 7.94 -12.17
C VAL A 730 4.09 7.91 -12.52
N ILE A 731 3.16 7.86 -11.56
CA ILE A 731 1.72 7.66 -11.83
C ILE A 731 1.09 8.73 -12.74
N VAL A 732 1.55 9.98 -12.62
CA VAL A 732 1.08 11.10 -13.46
C VAL A 732 1.57 10.93 -14.90
N LYS A 733 2.78 10.39 -15.09
CA LYS A 733 3.36 10.10 -16.42
C LYS A 733 2.74 8.87 -17.08
N LEU A 734 2.20 7.95 -16.27
CA LEU A 734 1.50 6.75 -16.74
C LEU A 734 0.08 7.03 -17.27
N GLN A 735 -0.41 8.26 -17.20
CA GLN A 735 -1.71 8.60 -17.82
C GLN A 735 -1.66 8.45 -19.35
N GLY A 736 -0.47 8.54 -19.96
CA GLY A 736 -0.26 8.12 -21.34
C GLY A 736 -0.37 6.59 -21.49
N LYS A 737 -1.03 6.12 -22.56
CA LYS A 737 -1.17 4.67 -22.86
C LYS A 737 0.11 4.01 -23.37
N HIS A 738 1.23 4.74 -23.44
CA HIS A 738 2.50 4.19 -23.91
C HIS A 738 3.34 3.66 -22.75
N PRO A 739 3.95 2.47 -22.89
CA PRO A 739 4.82 1.92 -21.85
C PRO A 739 6.07 2.78 -21.69
N LEU A 740 6.43 3.09 -20.45
CA LEU A 740 7.67 3.82 -20.14
C LEU A 740 8.85 2.86 -20.04
N ARG A 741 10.04 3.30 -20.48
CA ARG A 741 11.31 2.63 -20.21
C ARG A 741 12.10 3.46 -19.22
N LEU A 742 12.46 2.84 -18.10
CA LEU A 742 13.09 3.47 -16.95
C LEU A 742 14.40 2.73 -16.63
N GLN A 743 15.32 3.41 -15.95
CA GLN A 743 16.57 2.81 -15.51
C GLN A 743 16.71 2.91 -14.00
N PHE A 744 17.16 1.83 -13.38
CA PHE A 744 17.50 1.81 -11.97
C PHE A 744 18.64 2.78 -11.66
N GLY A 745 18.52 3.52 -10.55
CA GLY A 745 19.50 4.50 -10.09
C GLY A 745 19.52 5.82 -10.87
N LYS A 746 18.74 5.95 -11.95
CA LYS A 746 18.67 7.18 -12.74
C LYS A 746 17.26 7.75 -12.67
N ALA A 747 17.13 8.83 -11.90
CA ALA A 747 15.92 9.62 -11.90
C ALA A 747 15.56 9.98 -13.35
N SER A 748 14.31 9.77 -13.72
CA SER A 748 13.81 10.03 -15.06
C SER A 748 13.84 11.55 -15.32
N SER A 749 14.97 12.09 -15.81
CA SER A 749 15.00 13.32 -16.59
C SER A 749 14.51 12.99 -18.01
N LEU A 750 13.26 12.53 -18.14
CA LEU A 750 12.70 12.20 -19.46
C LEU A 750 12.38 13.52 -20.18
N PRO A 751 13.10 13.87 -21.26
CA PRO A 751 12.74 15.01 -22.09
C PRO A 751 11.53 14.60 -22.93
N GLY A 752 10.39 15.28 -22.79
CA GLY A 752 9.21 14.91 -23.60
C GLY A 752 7.84 15.35 -23.11
N ALA A 753 7.70 16.07 -22.00
CA ALA A 753 6.57 16.98 -21.90
C ALA A 753 6.90 18.14 -22.85
N GLY A 754 6.18 18.23 -23.97
CA GLY A 754 6.24 19.44 -24.80
C GLY A 754 6.06 20.68 -23.91
N SER A 755 6.70 21.77 -24.31
CA SER A 755 6.79 23.06 -23.60
C SER A 755 5.45 23.80 -23.44
N THR A 756 4.36 23.08 -23.17
CA THR A 756 2.99 23.58 -23.14
C THR A 756 2.12 22.91 -22.05
N ALA A 757 2.69 22.14 -21.12
CA ALA A 757 1.92 21.57 -20.01
C ALA A 757 1.72 22.61 -18.87
N PRO A 758 0.47 22.93 -18.45
CA PRO A 758 0.21 23.87 -17.34
C PRO A 758 0.71 23.37 -15.96
N LEU A 759 1.33 22.18 -15.91
CA LEU A 759 1.94 21.65 -14.69
C LEU A 759 3.27 22.37 -14.34
N GLU A 760 3.82 23.17 -15.26
CA GLU A 760 5.00 24.01 -14.96
C GLU A 760 4.74 25.12 -13.93
N VAL A 761 3.47 25.46 -13.64
CA VAL A 761 3.11 26.42 -12.57
C VAL A 761 3.60 25.94 -11.19
N PHE A 762 3.82 24.62 -11.04
CA PHE A 762 4.34 24.02 -9.80
C PHE A 762 5.77 23.49 -9.92
N THR A 763 6.40 23.55 -11.10
CA THR A 763 7.81 23.20 -11.23
C THR A 763 8.64 24.37 -10.72
N ARG A 764 9.25 24.19 -9.55
CA ARG A 764 10.12 25.22 -8.99
C ARG A 764 11.32 25.46 -9.92
N SER A 765 11.65 26.73 -10.15
CA SER A 765 12.80 27.09 -10.96
C SER A 765 14.11 26.59 -10.33
N PRO A 766 15.13 26.27 -11.14
CA PRO A 766 16.49 26.05 -10.63
C PRO A 766 16.93 27.30 -9.84
N GLY A 767 17.30 27.11 -8.56
CA GLY A 767 17.64 28.22 -7.65
C GLY A 767 16.52 28.65 -6.69
N SER A 768 15.36 28.00 -6.72
CA SER A 768 14.27 28.23 -5.77
C SER A 768 14.62 27.81 -4.33
N GLN A 769 14.03 28.52 -3.35
CA GLN A 769 14.11 28.15 -1.95
C GLN A 769 13.45 26.78 -1.72
N LYS A 770 14.18 25.85 -1.12
CA LYS A 770 13.61 24.59 -0.63
C LYS A 770 12.94 24.84 0.70
N MET A 771 11.88 24.08 0.97
CA MET A 771 11.13 24.21 2.20
C MET A 771 11.00 22.85 2.88
N ASP A 772 11.10 22.86 4.20
CA ASP A 772 10.60 21.79 5.05
C ASP A 772 9.08 21.93 5.17
N ASN A 773 8.34 21.14 4.39
CA ASN A 773 6.90 21.22 4.29
C ASN A 773 6.19 20.83 5.61
N LEU A 774 6.80 19.99 6.46
CA LEU A 774 6.19 19.62 7.75
C LEU A 774 6.45 20.66 8.84
N ARG A 775 7.64 21.27 8.79
CA ARG A 775 8.02 22.29 9.77
C ARG A 775 7.63 23.69 9.31
N CYS A 776 7.23 23.88 8.06
CA CYS A 776 6.89 25.19 7.48
C CYS A 776 8.06 26.18 7.58
N ILE A 777 9.30 25.72 7.33
CA ILE A 777 10.50 26.57 7.38
C ILE A 777 11.31 26.45 6.09
N HIS A 778 11.88 27.57 5.66
CA HIS A 778 12.79 27.62 4.52
C HIS A 778 14.11 26.95 4.87
N MET A 779 14.63 26.13 3.95
CA MET A 779 15.91 25.42 4.09
C MET A 779 17.02 26.03 3.23
N GLY A 780 16.77 27.16 2.57
CA GLY A 780 17.71 27.70 1.58
C GLY A 780 17.56 27.07 0.20
N VAL A 781 18.34 27.56 -0.75
CA VAL A 781 18.39 27.05 -2.13
C VAL A 781 19.16 25.71 -2.20
N CYS A 782 20.26 25.64 -1.46
CA CYS A 782 21.14 24.47 -1.35
C CYS A 782 21.22 24.02 0.11
N PRO A 783 20.18 23.36 0.65
CA PRO A 783 20.22 22.87 2.03
C PRO A 783 21.37 21.88 2.18
N THR A 784 22.10 22.03 3.28
CA THR A 784 23.20 21.13 3.67
C THR A 784 22.71 20.01 4.58
N GLU A 785 21.53 20.20 5.14
CA GLU A 785 20.88 19.32 6.08
C GLU A 785 20.33 18.08 5.38
N GLU A 786 20.59 16.93 5.98
CA GLU A 786 20.01 15.67 5.51
C GLU A 786 18.49 15.75 5.54
N SER A 787 17.87 15.38 4.43
CA SER A 787 16.43 15.53 4.23
C SER A 787 15.80 14.23 3.71
N LYS A 788 14.50 14.10 3.92
CA LYS A 788 13.67 13.01 3.40
C LYS A 788 12.48 13.57 2.62
N ALA A 789 12.06 12.85 1.59
CA ALA A 789 10.92 13.18 0.75
C ALA A 789 9.82 12.11 0.88
N CYS A 790 8.55 12.51 0.78
CA CYS A 790 7.44 11.59 0.72
C CYS A 790 7.31 11.01 -0.69
N THR A 791 7.21 9.68 -0.83
CA THR A 791 7.04 9.02 -2.14
C THR A 791 5.70 9.35 -2.80
N ARG A 792 4.64 9.66 -2.05
CA ARG A 792 3.31 9.96 -2.64
C ARG A 792 3.09 11.42 -3.02
N CYS A 793 3.64 12.36 -2.25
CA CYS A 793 3.36 13.79 -2.47
C CYS A 793 4.59 14.65 -2.76
N GLY A 794 5.80 14.14 -2.51
CA GLY A 794 7.02 14.92 -2.63
C GLY A 794 7.21 15.95 -1.51
N CYS A 795 6.44 15.87 -0.42
CA CYS A 795 6.70 16.63 0.81
C CYS A 795 8.12 16.34 1.28
N VAL A 796 8.90 17.39 1.47
CA VAL A 796 10.29 17.34 1.93
C VAL A 796 10.34 17.81 3.38
N THR A 797 11.16 17.16 4.19
CA THR A 797 11.40 17.55 5.57
C THR A 797 12.81 17.13 6.00
N MET A 798 13.44 17.88 6.90
CA MET A 798 14.74 17.49 7.44
C MET A 798 14.63 16.19 8.24
N LEU A 799 15.65 15.34 8.11
CA LEU A 799 15.78 14.07 8.85
C LEU A 799 15.91 14.30 10.35
N ARG A 800 16.70 15.31 10.74
CA ARG A 800 16.93 15.69 12.13
C ARG A 800 16.33 17.07 12.40
N SER A 801 15.68 17.20 13.54
CA SER A 801 15.12 18.49 13.96
C SER A 801 16.21 19.42 14.47
N PRO A 802 16.19 20.71 14.09
CA PRO A 802 16.99 21.73 14.76
C PRO A 802 16.45 22.05 16.16
N ASN A 803 15.17 21.78 16.44
CA ASN A 803 14.51 22.17 17.68
C ASN A 803 14.33 20.99 18.65
N LYS A 804 14.66 21.18 19.93
CA LYS A 804 14.68 20.12 20.95
C LYS A 804 13.52 20.20 21.96
N THR A 805 12.58 21.15 21.82
CA THR A 805 11.43 21.26 22.75
C THR A 805 10.52 20.03 22.68
N ASN A 806 9.83 19.74 23.78
CA ASN A 806 8.89 18.62 23.84
C ASN A 806 7.70 18.78 22.89
N ALA A 807 7.20 20.00 22.72
CA ALA A 807 6.08 20.28 21.81
C ALA A 807 6.46 19.97 20.35
N MET A 808 7.63 20.44 19.89
CA MET A 808 8.10 20.15 18.54
C MET A 808 8.41 18.66 18.33
N LYS A 809 9.01 18.00 19.33
CA LYS A 809 9.18 16.54 19.29
C LYS A 809 7.85 15.81 19.14
N GLN A 810 6.82 16.19 19.89
CA GLN A 810 5.48 15.58 19.78
C GLN A 810 4.85 15.80 18.40
N TRP A 811 5.02 16.98 17.80
CA TRP A 811 4.61 17.25 16.41
C TRP A 811 5.28 16.27 15.44
N GLU A 812 6.60 16.17 15.50
CA GLU A 812 7.39 15.36 14.57
C GLU A 812 7.16 13.86 14.73
N GLN A 813 6.97 13.37 15.96
CA GLN A 813 6.71 11.95 16.23
C GLN A 813 5.44 11.44 15.53
N ARG A 814 4.45 12.30 15.27
CA ARG A 814 3.24 11.94 14.50
C ARG A 814 3.55 11.57 13.05
N TRP A 815 4.63 12.14 12.49
CA TRP A 815 5.01 12.02 11.08
C TRP A 815 6.29 11.21 10.88
N ILE A 816 6.77 10.52 11.91
CA ILE A 816 8.03 9.78 11.83
C ILE A 816 7.95 8.64 10.81
N LYS A 817 6.82 7.91 10.78
CA LYS A 817 6.59 6.75 9.91
C LYS A 817 6.12 7.13 8.51
N ASN A 818 5.19 8.08 8.41
CA ASN A 818 4.52 8.44 7.16
C ASN A 818 4.32 9.96 7.08
N CYS A 819 4.20 10.46 5.85
CA CYS A 819 3.81 11.84 5.59
C CYS A 819 2.33 12.11 5.93
N LEU A 820 1.94 13.38 5.98
CA LEU A 820 0.55 13.85 6.11
C LEU A 820 -0.42 13.15 5.14
N CYS A 821 0.02 12.88 3.91
CA CYS A 821 -0.79 12.19 2.90
C CYS A 821 -0.79 10.66 3.03
N GLY A 822 -0.13 10.11 4.06
CA GLY A 822 0.04 8.68 4.29
C GLY A 822 1.12 7.98 3.46
N GLY A 823 1.86 8.71 2.61
CA GLY A 823 2.97 8.14 1.83
C GLY A 823 4.22 7.90 2.68
N LEU A 824 5.06 6.97 2.22
CA LEU A 824 6.31 6.58 2.87
C LEU A 824 7.38 7.66 2.72
N TRP A 825 8.37 7.65 3.61
CA TRP A 825 9.52 8.53 3.54
C TRP A 825 10.69 7.85 2.82
N ARG A 826 11.33 8.55 1.89
CA ARG A 826 12.64 8.19 1.31
C ARG A 826 13.68 9.22 1.71
N ARG A 827 14.89 8.79 2.05
CA ARG A 827 16.05 9.68 2.20
C ARG A 827 16.37 10.31 0.85
N ILE A 828 16.55 11.62 0.82
CA ILE A 828 17.04 12.31 -0.37
C ILE A 828 18.57 12.13 -0.37
N PRO A 829 19.17 11.56 -1.42
CA PRO A 829 20.62 11.49 -1.53
C PRO A 829 21.22 12.89 -1.42
N PRO A 830 22.35 13.09 -0.71
CA PRO A 830 23.06 14.35 -0.78
C PRO A 830 23.38 14.60 -2.26
N THR A 831 22.94 15.73 -2.79
CA THR A 831 23.36 16.16 -4.13
C THR A 831 24.88 16.27 -4.08
N LEU A 832 25.59 15.35 -4.75
CA LEU A 832 27.00 15.52 -5.06
C LEU A 832 27.11 16.89 -5.74
N THR A 833 27.69 17.84 -5.02
CA THR A 833 27.96 19.21 -5.47
C THR A 833 28.74 19.21 -6.77
#